data_AF-A0A4P6QB62-F1
#
_entry.id   AF-A0A4P6QB62-F1
#
_cell.length_a   1.000
_cell.length_b   1.000
_cell.length_c   1.000
_cell.angle_alpha   90.00
_cell.angle_beta   90.00
_cell.angle_gamma   90.00
#
_symmetry.space_group_name_H-M   'P 1'
#
loop_
_entity.id
_entity.type
_entity.pdbx_description
1 polymer ?
#
loop_
_entity_poly.entity_id
_entity_poly.type
_entity_poly.pdbx_seq_one_letter_code
_entity_poly.pdbx_strand_id
1 'polypeptide(L)'
;MIEIIGSTVAGGFVAEVTADVPPATQAGDRLLMFASANDEVEIVQFPTGWAVVNEELINEGAQAYTWLFTRQDQADDPDQVTVTWAGDHWHFLHIIALRGVAAIRTHATAVTGDQDAAQLDVPSLPAQRGDLLVVGGFHWDDTTKAFSPAGLEVVEHMDRGWITGTRQITREGPTTGYTVTAGTVGLMSTIAVLLKPTPAPAPPPTFPLTIRTELVIDGGWVDISADVRDTEPVEISRGRADETDTADASSCSLTINNRGGRFSPRNPGSPYFGLIGRNTPIRVSIVVDGTTIPRFTGEVAEWPVSWDVSDNDVWVPLKASGVLRRLGQGTAPEQSALRRFINARSPVAYWPLTDGATALVASPDAGPYDMAVVVDAPPGQMGTQARLDWREGSLAAWLEPVARTHRDLGRISGRVSSQDASTDWSVDMVRAGVGGQDRLVVMTRPDGAGTRQEWRVRFDQEAPDMRVWVRLVPEDAAVPGFTHLGVSDDARFFTDQLRHVRLRVADNGAGESDWGLWVDGELLLDGTTSGFAAPEPPGSAQYWWNLREPAAPEGAHASIGHITVWDEQAVPAPPSAQEVTQAMYGHTGEPAGVRIARVAAEQGLAFEAVGDLELTPPMGPQRTEAPLAVMREAEQVDDGVLYESRSDIALIYRTTRSRYNQGGRQ
;
A
#
# COMPACT_ATOMS: atom_id res chain seq x y z
N MET A 1 -12.47 -33.97 5.81
CA MET A 1 -13.84 -33.74 6.34
C MET A 1 -13.74 -33.97 7.84
N ILE A 2 -14.37 -33.13 8.65
CA ILE A 2 -14.34 -33.29 10.11
C ILE A 2 -15.39 -34.32 10.52
N GLU A 3 -15.03 -35.24 11.40
CA GLU A 3 -15.92 -36.30 11.91
C GLU A 3 -16.13 -36.12 13.42
N ILE A 4 -17.34 -36.36 13.92
CA ILE A 4 -17.65 -36.36 15.35
C ILE A 4 -17.43 -37.78 15.87
N ILE A 5 -16.51 -37.92 16.82
CA ILE A 5 -16.10 -39.21 17.37
C ILE A 5 -16.99 -39.61 18.54
N GLY A 6 -17.46 -38.64 19.31
CA GLY A 6 -18.42 -38.85 20.38
C GLY A 6 -18.55 -37.61 21.27
N SER A 7 -19.51 -37.67 22.19
CA SER A 7 -19.73 -36.70 23.25
C SER A 7 -19.89 -37.37 24.60
N THR A 8 -19.60 -36.63 25.65
CA THR A 8 -19.82 -37.03 27.05
C THR A 8 -20.31 -35.82 27.83
N VAL A 9 -21.21 -36.07 28.79
CA VAL A 9 -21.75 -35.03 29.68
C VAL A 9 -21.57 -35.44 31.13
N ALA A 10 -21.33 -34.45 31.98
CA ALA A 10 -21.38 -34.60 33.42
C ALA A 10 -21.94 -33.32 34.03
N GLY A 11 -22.61 -33.41 35.18
CA GLY A 11 -23.12 -32.23 35.87
C GLY A 11 -23.94 -32.59 37.09
N GLY A 12 -24.18 -31.60 37.93
CA GLY A 12 -24.89 -31.76 39.20
C GLY A 12 -24.82 -30.50 40.04
N PHE A 13 -25.43 -30.54 41.22
CA PHE A 13 -25.27 -29.51 42.24
C PHE A 13 -24.02 -29.82 43.09
N VAL A 14 -22.85 -29.43 42.59
CA VAL A 14 -21.53 -29.78 43.13
C VAL A 14 -20.50 -28.70 42.78
N ALA A 15 -19.48 -28.49 43.59
CA ALA A 15 -18.38 -27.57 43.29
C ALA A 15 -17.38 -28.14 42.28
N GLU A 16 -17.37 -29.46 42.07
CA GLU A 16 -16.42 -30.15 41.19
C GLU A 16 -17.16 -31.06 40.22
N VAL A 17 -16.96 -30.86 38.92
CA VAL A 17 -17.53 -31.70 37.87
C VAL A 17 -16.39 -32.41 37.15
N THR A 18 -16.47 -33.74 37.09
CA THR A 18 -15.55 -34.58 36.33
C THR A 18 -16.32 -35.29 35.22
N ALA A 19 -15.86 -35.15 33.97
CA ALA A 19 -16.42 -35.81 32.80
C ALA A 19 -15.37 -36.71 32.15
N ASP A 20 -15.80 -37.90 31.70
CA ASP A 20 -14.95 -38.79 30.90
C ASP A 20 -14.67 -38.17 29.53
N VAL A 21 -13.48 -38.36 28.99
CA VAL A 21 -13.24 -38.08 27.57
C VAL A 21 -13.96 -39.14 26.72
N PRO A 22 -14.61 -38.79 25.59
CA PRO A 22 -15.35 -39.76 24.78
C PRO A 22 -14.51 -41.01 24.43
N PRO A 23 -14.99 -42.25 24.65
CA PRO A 23 -14.17 -43.46 24.62
C PRO A 23 -13.45 -43.79 23.29
N ALA A 24 -13.86 -43.18 22.17
CA ALA A 24 -13.25 -43.40 20.86
C ALA A 24 -12.23 -42.31 20.46
N THR A 25 -11.93 -41.38 21.37
CA THR A 25 -10.96 -40.30 21.18
C THR A 25 -9.55 -40.88 21.02
N GLN A 26 -8.80 -40.36 20.05
CA GLN A 26 -7.41 -40.73 19.78
C GLN A 26 -6.51 -39.49 19.84
N ALA A 27 -5.21 -39.72 20.09
CA ALA A 27 -4.21 -38.66 20.00
C ALA A 27 -4.31 -37.91 18.65
N GLY A 28 -4.40 -36.58 18.70
CA GLY A 28 -4.62 -35.72 17.54
C GLY A 28 -6.08 -35.35 17.27
N ASP A 29 -7.06 -36.00 17.90
CA ASP A 29 -8.45 -35.55 17.87
C ASP A 29 -8.59 -34.22 18.64
N ARG A 30 -9.49 -33.36 18.17
CA ARG A 30 -9.78 -32.07 18.80
C ARG A 30 -10.89 -32.24 19.81
N LEU A 31 -10.61 -31.86 21.05
CA LEU A 31 -11.61 -31.77 22.11
C LEU A 31 -12.12 -30.33 22.27
N LEU A 32 -13.43 -30.19 22.32
CA LEU A 32 -14.13 -28.98 22.77
C LEU A 32 -14.89 -29.33 24.04
N MET A 33 -14.91 -28.41 25.00
CA MET A 33 -15.69 -28.59 26.23
C MET A 33 -16.52 -27.34 26.48
N PHE A 34 -17.83 -27.52 26.54
CA PHE A 34 -18.76 -26.49 27.01
C PHE A 34 -18.98 -26.66 28.50
N ALA A 35 -19.01 -25.56 29.24
CA ALA A 35 -19.34 -25.56 30.64
C ALA A 35 -20.30 -24.42 30.96
N SER A 36 -21.07 -24.57 32.03
CA SER A 36 -21.76 -23.44 32.64
C SER A 36 -21.62 -23.47 34.15
N ALA A 37 -21.88 -22.30 34.72
CA ALA A 37 -22.09 -22.12 36.13
C ALA A 37 -23.31 -21.25 36.33
N ASN A 38 -24.09 -21.69 37.29
CA ASN A 38 -25.23 -20.96 37.80
C ASN A 38 -24.82 -20.54 39.20
N ASP A 39 -24.57 -19.26 39.48
CA ASP A 39 -23.97 -18.85 40.76
C ASP A 39 -22.58 -19.49 41.01
N GLU A 40 -21.85 -19.03 42.02
CA GLU A 40 -20.51 -19.57 42.39
C GLU A 40 -19.55 -19.73 41.18
N VAL A 41 -19.54 -18.72 40.31
CA VAL A 41 -19.01 -18.78 38.93
C VAL A 41 -17.49 -18.80 38.84
N GLU A 42 -16.79 -18.52 39.93
CA GLU A 42 -15.34 -18.47 39.95
C GLU A 42 -14.76 -19.88 39.81
N ILE A 43 -14.08 -20.16 38.69
CA ILE A 43 -13.32 -21.39 38.49
C ILE A 43 -12.00 -21.27 39.26
N VAL A 44 -11.88 -22.03 40.35
CA VAL A 44 -10.68 -22.05 41.20
C VAL A 44 -9.63 -23.03 40.70
N GLN A 45 -10.03 -24.02 39.89
CA GLN A 45 -9.11 -24.96 39.25
C GLN A 45 -9.53 -25.24 37.80
N PHE A 46 -8.74 -24.72 36.87
CA PHE A 46 -8.87 -25.03 35.45
C PHE A 46 -8.29 -26.41 35.13
N PRO A 47 -8.87 -27.13 34.15
CA PRO A 47 -8.35 -28.42 33.73
C PRO A 47 -6.96 -28.23 33.09
N THR A 48 -5.98 -28.97 33.61
CA THR A 48 -4.59 -28.88 33.12
C THR A 48 -4.53 -29.22 31.64
N GLY A 49 -3.88 -28.39 30.82
CA GLY A 49 -3.70 -28.59 29.38
C GLY A 49 -4.89 -28.16 28.50
N TRP A 50 -5.85 -27.43 29.07
CA TRP A 50 -6.96 -26.81 28.36
C TRP A 50 -6.84 -25.28 28.35
N ALA A 51 -7.24 -24.66 27.25
CA ALA A 51 -7.37 -23.22 27.10
C ALA A 51 -8.83 -22.80 27.13
N VAL A 52 -9.09 -21.63 27.71
CA VAL A 52 -10.37 -20.93 27.53
C VAL A 52 -10.38 -20.30 26.14
N VAL A 53 -11.35 -20.69 25.32
CA VAL A 53 -11.61 -20.10 24.00
C VAL A 53 -12.58 -18.94 24.15
N ASN A 54 -13.63 -19.13 24.94
CA ASN A 54 -14.64 -18.12 25.24
C ASN A 54 -15.08 -18.25 26.71
N GLU A 55 -15.32 -17.12 27.35
CA GLU A 55 -15.96 -16.99 28.65
C GLU A 55 -16.98 -15.86 28.52
N GLU A 56 -18.24 -16.15 28.84
CA GLU A 56 -19.32 -15.18 28.69
C GLU A 56 -20.17 -15.10 29.96
N LEU A 57 -20.28 -13.87 30.49
CA LEU A 57 -21.23 -13.50 31.52
C LEU A 57 -22.62 -13.33 30.88
N ILE A 58 -23.57 -14.18 31.26
CA ILE A 58 -24.96 -14.07 30.83
C ILE A 58 -25.67 -12.97 31.61
N ASN A 59 -25.54 -12.98 32.95
CA ASN A 59 -26.21 -12.02 33.83
C ASN A 59 -25.41 -11.77 35.11
N GLU A 60 -25.13 -10.50 35.41
CA GLU A 60 -24.31 -10.10 36.57
C GLU A 60 -25.02 -10.39 37.91
N GLY A 61 -26.33 -10.11 38.00
CA GLY A 61 -27.11 -10.30 39.23
C GLY A 61 -27.39 -11.75 39.58
N ALA A 62 -27.56 -12.60 38.56
CA ALA A 62 -27.76 -14.05 38.73
C ALA A 62 -26.44 -14.83 38.76
N GLN A 63 -25.30 -14.16 38.53
CA GLN A 63 -23.98 -14.78 38.38
C GLN A 63 -24.06 -16.00 37.44
N ALA A 64 -24.45 -15.77 36.19
CA ALA A 64 -24.67 -16.81 35.19
C ALA A 64 -23.57 -16.79 34.14
N TYR A 65 -22.84 -17.89 33.95
CA TYR A 65 -21.71 -17.94 33.02
C TYR A 65 -21.71 -19.17 32.14
N THR A 66 -21.16 -19.00 30.93
CA THR A 66 -20.85 -20.10 30.01
C THR A 66 -19.44 -20.00 29.48
N TRP A 67 -18.79 -21.15 29.35
CA TRP A 67 -17.43 -21.26 28.84
C TRP A 67 -17.37 -22.22 27.65
N LEU A 68 -16.43 -21.93 26.76
CA LEU A 68 -15.92 -22.85 25.75
C LEU A 68 -14.43 -23.04 26.00
N PHE A 69 -14.01 -24.29 26.19
CA PHE A 69 -12.62 -24.67 26.30
C PHE A 69 -12.18 -25.49 25.09
N THR A 70 -10.87 -25.47 24.82
CA THR A 70 -10.23 -26.41 23.89
C THR A 70 -8.90 -26.93 24.44
N ARG A 71 -8.56 -28.17 24.09
CA ARG A 71 -7.30 -28.80 24.49
C ARG A 71 -6.09 -28.16 23.78
N GLN A 72 -5.02 -27.85 24.52
CA GLN A 72 -3.78 -27.27 24.01
C GLN A 72 -2.72 -28.30 23.60
N ASP A 73 -2.66 -29.46 24.27
CA ASP A 73 -1.68 -30.53 24.04
C ASP A 73 -2.39 -31.83 23.62
N GLN A 74 -1.99 -32.40 22.47
CA GLN A 74 -2.62 -33.56 21.82
C GLN A 74 -1.81 -34.86 21.97
N ALA A 75 -0.72 -34.87 22.73
CA ALA A 75 0.17 -36.02 22.81
C ALA A 75 -0.40 -37.20 23.62
N ASP A 76 -1.15 -36.94 24.69
CA ASP A 76 -1.86 -37.94 25.51
C ASP A 76 -3.12 -37.30 26.11
N ASP A 77 -4.31 -37.68 25.63
CA ASP A 77 -5.57 -37.19 26.20
C ASP A 77 -5.81 -37.85 27.56
N PRO A 78 -6.18 -37.07 28.61
CA PRO A 78 -6.51 -37.66 29.90
C PRO A 78 -7.81 -38.47 29.80
N ASP A 79 -7.94 -39.56 30.55
CA ASP A 79 -9.19 -40.34 30.59
C ASP A 79 -10.39 -39.52 31.07
N GLN A 80 -10.13 -38.51 31.92
CA GLN A 80 -11.13 -37.65 32.54
C GLN A 80 -10.68 -36.19 32.60
N VAL A 81 -11.63 -35.27 32.59
CA VAL A 81 -11.42 -33.82 32.72
C VAL A 81 -12.24 -33.30 33.89
N THR A 82 -11.59 -32.55 34.78
CA THR A 82 -12.21 -31.98 35.98
C THR A 82 -12.14 -30.45 35.95
N VAL A 83 -13.26 -29.80 36.28
CA VAL A 83 -13.36 -28.36 36.53
C VAL A 83 -13.89 -28.15 37.94
N THR A 84 -13.26 -27.25 38.70
CA THR A 84 -13.64 -26.94 40.08
C THR A 84 -13.98 -25.46 40.22
N TRP A 85 -15.16 -25.19 40.76
CA TRP A 85 -15.70 -23.87 41.09
C TRP A 85 -15.54 -23.55 42.58
N ALA A 86 -15.70 -22.28 42.95
CA ALA A 86 -15.54 -21.79 44.32
C ALA A 86 -16.57 -22.37 45.31
N GLY A 87 -17.73 -22.82 44.83
CA GLY A 87 -18.81 -23.33 45.66
C GLY A 87 -19.74 -24.34 44.96
N ASP A 88 -20.56 -25.02 45.76
CA ASP A 88 -21.54 -25.99 45.28
C ASP A 88 -22.71 -25.27 44.60
N HIS A 89 -22.83 -25.46 43.29
CA HIS A 89 -24.05 -25.12 42.57
C HIS A 89 -24.23 -25.99 41.32
N TRP A 90 -25.26 -25.71 40.53
CA TRP A 90 -25.52 -26.40 39.26
C TRP A 90 -24.47 -26.05 38.21
N HIS A 91 -23.52 -26.97 38.05
CA HIS A 91 -22.46 -26.93 37.05
C HIS A 91 -22.59 -28.12 36.11
N PHE A 92 -22.21 -27.94 34.84
CA PHE A 92 -22.10 -29.06 33.90
C PHE A 92 -20.87 -28.91 33.00
N LEU A 93 -20.45 -30.04 32.43
CA LEU A 93 -19.48 -30.16 31.36
C LEU A 93 -20.10 -30.96 30.22
N HIS A 94 -19.89 -30.52 28.99
CA HIS A 94 -20.18 -31.27 27.78
C HIS A 94 -18.94 -31.30 26.89
N ILE A 95 -18.31 -32.46 26.75
CA ILE A 95 -17.10 -32.66 25.96
C ILE A 95 -17.49 -33.29 24.62
N ILE A 96 -16.93 -32.79 23.53
CA ILE A 96 -17.08 -33.33 22.18
C ILE A 96 -15.71 -33.62 21.59
N ALA A 97 -15.54 -34.83 21.08
CA ALA A 97 -14.34 -35.25 20.36
C ALA A 97 -14.56 -35.21 18.85
N LEU A 98 -13.61 -34.58 18.13
CA LEU A 98 -13.69 -34.33 16.70
C LEU A 98 -12.40 -34.72 16.00
N ARG A 99 -12.49 -35.53 14.93
CA ARG A 99 -11.34 -35.93 14.14
C ARG A 99 -11.16 -35.07 12.90
N GLY A 100 -9.90 -34.81 12.56
CA GLY A 100 -9.54 -34.09 11.33
C GLY A 100 -9.79 -32.58 11.41
N VAL A 101 -9.63 -31.98 12.60
CA VAL A 101 -9.71 -30.54 12.82
C VAL A 101 -8.32 -29.92 12.88
N ALA A 102 -8.04 -28.96 11.99
CA ALA A 102 -6.79 -28.20 11.99
C ALA A 102 -6.75 -27.15 13.10
N ALA A 103 -7.83 -26.38 13.23
CA ALA A 103 -7.93 -25.24 14.14
C ALA A 103 -9.39 -24.81 14.32
N ILE A 104 -9.66 -24.07 15.40
CA ILE A 104 -10.85 -23.23 15.50
C ILE A 104 -10.63 -22.03 14.57
N ARG A 105 -11.52 -21.84 13.59
CA ARG A 105 -11.44 -20.71 12.65
C ARG A 105 -11.90 -19.42 13.31
N THR A 106 -13.07 -19.47 13.93
CA THR A 106 -13.73 -18.35 14.57
C THR A 106 -14.87 -18.88 15.43
N HIS A 107 -15.30 -18.10 16.40
CA HIS A 107 -16.42 -18.39 17.27
C HIS A 107 -17.11 -17.07 17.64
N ALA A 108 -18.37 -17.15 18.05
CA ALA A 108 -19.09 -16.03 18.63
C ALA A 108 -20.18 -16.53 19.57
N THR A 109 -20.53 -15.71 20.55
CA THR A 109 -21.51 -16.01 21.58
C THR A 109 -22.62 -14.94 21.58
N ALA A 110 -23.84 -15.33 21.91
CA ALA A 110 -24.93 -14.43 22.22
C ALA A 110 -25.55 -14.82 23.56
N VAL A 111 -26.00 -13.83 24.35
CA VAL A 111 -26.64 -14.02 25.66
C VAL A 111 -27.90 -13.17 25.78
N THR A 112 -28.81 -13.56 26.66
CA THR A 112 -30.05 -12.80 26.89
C THR A 112 -29.86 -11.57 27.77
N GLY A 113 -28.77 -11.50 28.56
CA GLY A 113 -28.49 -10.37 29.45
C GLY A 113 -29.43 -10.34 30.68
N ASP A 114 -29.97 -9.16 30.99
CA ASP A 114 -30.94 -8.93 32.08
C ASP A 114 -32.39 -9.34 31.75
N GLN A 115 -32.62 -10.01 30.63
CA GLN A 115 -33.95 -10.41 30.19
C GLN A 115 -34.03 -11.94 30.07
N ASP A 116 -35.13 -12.52 30.56
CA ASP A 116 -35.41 -13.93 30.30
C ASP A 116 -35.98 -14.11 28.89
N ALA A 117 -35.59 -15.18 28.21
CA ALA A 117 -36.09 -15.53 26.89
C ALA A 117 -36.40 -17.03 26.79
N ALA A 118 -37.31 -17.40 25.88
CA ALA A 118 -37.51 -18.79 25.46
C ALA A 118 -36.82 -19.08 24.12
N GLN A 119 -36.24 -18.07 23.48
CA GLN A 119 -35.58 -18.16 22.19
C GLN A 119 -34.37 -17.24 22.15
N LEU A 120 -33.27 -17.74 21.59
CA LEU A 120 -32.06 -16.96 21.37
C LEU A 120 -31.41 -17.34 20.04
N ASP A 121 -31.12 -16.33 19.23
CA ASP A 121 -30.48 -16.50 17.93
C ASP A 121 -28.99 -16.86 18.07
N VAL A 122 -28.56 -17.79 17.24
CA VAL A 122 -27.18 -18.24 17.13
C VAL A 122 -26.41 -17.25 16.25
N PRO A 123 -25.24 -16.74 16.69
CA PRO A 123 -24.42 -15.85 15.90
C PRO A 123 -24.04 -16.41 14.53
N SER A 124 -24.15 -15.57 13.49
CA SER A 124 -23.72 -15.93 12.13
C SER A 124 -22.20 -15.74 11.97
N LEU A 125 -21.51 -16.76 11.46
CA LEU A 125 -20.05 -16.75 11.28
C LEU A 125 -19.64 -16.80 9.79
N PRO A 126 -18.49 -16.21 9.40
CA PRO A 126 -17.97 -16.30 8.03
C PRO A 126 -17.32 -17.67 7.77
N ALA A 127 -18.03 -18.55 7.06
CA ALA A 127 -17.62 -19.94 6.83
C ALA A 127 -16.97 -20.18 5.47
N GLN A 128 -16.05 -21.14 5.43
CA GLN A 128 -15.49 -21.70 4.20
C GLN A 128 -16.05 -23.10 3.93
N ARG A 129 -16.08 -23.51 2.66
CA ARG A 129 -16.53 -24.84 2.27
C ARG A 129 -15.65 -25.90 2.94
N GLY A 130 -16.27 -26.88 3.59
CA GLY A 130 -15.60 -27.96 4.30
C GLY A 130 -15.35 -27.71 5.79
N ASP A 131 -15.63 -26.50 6.29
CA ASP A 131 -15.69 -26.24 7.73
C ASP A 131 -16.83 -27.05 8.38
N LEU A 132 -16.71 -27.29 9.70
CA LEU A 132 -17.81 -27.79 10.53
C LEU A 132 -18.28 -26.69 11.47
N LEU A 133 -19.57 -26.37 11.42
CA LEU A 133 -20.23 -25.53 12.41
C LEU A 133 -20.64 -26.40 13.61
N VAL A 134 -20.24 -26.00 14.80
CA VAL A 134 -20.69 -26.54 16.09
C VAL A 134 -21.46 -25.44 16.80
N VAL A 135 -22.67 -25.73 17.26
CA VAL A 135 -23.55 -24.79 17.95
C VAL A 135 -23.91 -25.35 19.31
N GLY A 136 -23.63 -24.61 20.37
CA GLY A 136 -24.09 -24.89 21.72
C GLY A 136 -25.20 -23.92 22.15
N GLY A 137 -26.13 -24.39 22.96
CA GLY A 137 -27.24 -23.60 23.49
C GLY A 137 -27.48 -23.91 24.96
N PHE A 138 -27.35 -22.90 25.82
CA PHE A 138 -27.64 -22.96 27.24
C PHE A 138 -29.07 -22.51 27.56
N HIS A 139 -29.69 -23.16 28.55
CA HIS A 139 -30.81 -22.60 29.28
C HIS A 139 -30.68 -22.96 30.76
N TRP A 140 -30.94 -21.98 31.63
CA TRP A 140 -30.74 -22.12 33.09
C TRP A 140 -31.69 -23.12 33.76
N ASP A 141 -32.95 -23.16 33.32
CA ASP A 141 -33.94 -24.13 33.81
C ASP A 141 -33.79 -25.51 33.17
N ASP A 142 -34.41 -26.49 33.84
CA ASP A 142 -34.60 -27.85 33.33
C ASP A 142 -35.72 -27.87 32.28
N THR A 143 -35.33 -27.81 31.01
CA THR A 143 -36.25 -27.66 29.88
C THR A 143 -35.67 -28.21 28.58
N THR A 144 -36.53 -28.86 27.79
CA THR A 144 -36.15 -29.33 26.46
C THR A 144 -35.79 -28.14 25.57
N LYS A 145 -34.75 -28.33 24.75
CA LYS A 145 -34.21 -27.34 23.83
C LYS A 145 -34.24 -27.89 22.42
N ALA A 146 -34.40 -27.04 21.42
CA ALA A 146 -34.39 -27.43 20.01
C ALA A 146 -33.81 -26.33 19.13
N PHE A 147 -33.27 -26.72 17.98
CA PHE A 147 -32.78 -25.79 16.96
C PHE A 147 -33.86 -25.54 15.88
N SER A 148 -34.00 -24.28 15.47
CA SER A 148 -34.84 -23.87 14.34
C SER A 148 -34.05 -22.95 13.40
N PRO A 149 -34.22 -23.04 12.06
CA PRO A 149 -34.92 -24.11 11.35
C PRO A 149 -34.19 -25.46 11.50
N ALA A 150 -34.83 -26.55 11.07
CA ALA A 150 -34.17 -27.86 11.06
C ALA A 150 -32.91 -27.85 10.17
N GLY A 151 -31.88 -28.61 10.58
CA GLY A 151 -30.68 -28.80 9.77
C GLY A 151 -29.36 -28.86 10.54
N LEU A 152 -29.36 -28.62 11.85
CA LEU A 152 -28.28 -29.06 12.73
C LEU A 152 -28.54 -30.51 13.14
N GLU A 153 -27.52 -31.34 13.08
CA GLU A 153 -27.52 -32.69 13.65
C GLU A 153 -27.24 -32.57 15.15
N VAL A 154 -28.20 -32.96 15.99
CA VAL A 154 -28.05 -32.89 17.45
C VAL A 154 -27.03 -33.93 17.89
N VAL A 155 -25.98 -33.46 18.56
CA VAL A 155 -24.91 -34.28 19.13
C VAL A 155 -25.32 -34.74 20.53
N GLU A 156 -25.83 -33.81 21.33
CA GLU A 156 -26.16 -34.06 22.73
C GLU A 156 -27.24 -33.08 23.19
N HIS A 157 -28.10 -33.54 24.08
CA HIS A 157 -29.15 -32.73 24.69
C HIS A 157 -29.31 -33.10 26.16
N MET A 158 -29.05 -32.13 27.03
CA MET A 158 -29.32 -32.22 28.46
C MET A 158 -30.61 -31.46 28.75
N ASP A 159 -31.52 -32.06 29.52
CA ASP A 159 -32.75 -31.37 29.93
C ASP A 159 -32.41 -30.09 30.71
N ARG A 160 -31.46 -30.17 31.66
CA ARG A 160 -30.87 -29.00 32.32
C ARG A 160 -29.50 -28.65 31.73
N GLY A 161 -29.28 -27.36 31.45
CA GLY A 161 -27.98 -26.87 30.99
C GLY A 161 -27.92 -26.70 29.48
N TRP A 162 -27.53 -27.74 28.72
CA TRP A 162 -26.99 -27.55 27.37
C TRP A 162 -27.64 -28.38 26.26
N ILE A 163 -27.65 -27.86 25.03
CA ILE A 163 -27.86 -28.60 23.78
C ILE A 163 -26.68 -28.35 22.85
N THR A 164 -26.26 -29.34 22.07
CA THR A 164 -25.28 -29.12 20.99
C THR A 164 -25.74 -29.72 19.68
N GLY A 165 -25.56 -28.96 18.61
CA GLY A 165 -25.82 -29.39 17.24
C GLY A 165 -24.67 -29.04 16.31
N THR A 166 -24.58 -29.75 15.19
CA THR A 166 -23.51 -29.54 14.21
C THR A 166 -24.00 -29.53 12.78
N ARG A 167 -23.25 -28.91 11.88
CA ARG A 167 -23.52 -28.92 10.44
C ARG A 167 -22.26 -28.74 9.62
N GLN A 168 -22.08 -29.60 8.62
CA GLN A 168 -21.03 -29.44 7.60
C GLN A 168 -21.35 -28.26 6.68
N ILE A 169 -20.35 -27.41 6.44
CA ILE A 169 -20.47 -26.26 5.55
C ILE A 169 -20.21 -26.68 4.11
N THR A 170 -21.23 -26.59 3.28
CA THR A 170 -21.16 -27.01 1.87
C THR A 170 -20.88 -25.86 0.89
N ARG A 171 -20.99 -24.60 1.34
CA ARG A 171 -20.79 -23.39 0.54
C ARG A 171 -20.12 -22.30 1.38
N GLU A 172 -19.23 -21.53 0.76
CA GLU A 172 -18.58 -20.36 1.38
C GLU A 172 -19.56 -19.21 1.59
N GLY A 173 -19.40 -18.48 2.70
CA GLY A 173 -20.23 -17.34 3.10
C GLY A 173 -20.71 -17.43 4.55
N PRO A 174 -21.63 -16.54 4.97
CA PRO A 174 -22.22 -16.57 6.31
C PRO A 174 -22.91 -17.91 6.59
N THR A 175 -22.80 -18.40 7.83
CA THR A 175 -23.54 -19.59 8.28
C THR A 175 -25.04 -19.38 8.20
N THR A 176 -25.80 -20.46 8.07
CA THR A 176 -27.27 -20.41 8.21
C THR A 176 -27.66 -19.84 9.57
N GLY A 177 -28.61 -18.92 9.62
CA GLY A 177 -29.16 -18.41 10.87
C GLY A 177 -29.98 -19.48 11.57
N TYR A 178 -29.60 -19.79 12.81
CA TYR A 178 -30.28 -20.73 13.68
C TYR A 178 -30.75 -20.03 14.95
N THR A 179 -31.77 -20.57 15.60
CA THR A 179 -32.30 -20.11 16.89
C THR A 179 -32.41 -21.33 17.82
N VAL A 180 -31.95 -21.18 19.05
CA VAL A 180 -32.20 -22.15 20.13
C VAL A 180 -33.52 -21.79 20.79
N THR A 181 -34.45 -22.72 20.85
CA THR A 181 -35.76 -22.56 21.51
C THR A 181 -35.83 -23.48 22.73
N ALA A 182 -36.29 -22.94 23.87
CA ALA A 182 -36.54 -23.64 25.12
C ALA A 182 -38.05 -23.73 25.41
N GLY A 183 -38.46 -24.69 26.24
CA GLY A 183 -39.87 -24.85 26.65
C GLY A 183 -40.34 -23.86 27.71
N THR A 184 -39.42 -23.13 28.34
CA THR A 184 -39.68 -22.10 29.36
C THR A 184 -38.92 -20.82 29.03
N VAL A 185 -39.22 -19.74 29.75
CA VAL A 185 -38.55 -18.45 29.63
C VAL A 185 -37.53 -18.35 30.75
N GLY A 186 -36.26 -18.10 30.41
CA GLY A 186 -35.16 -17.96 31.37
C GLY A 186 -33.89 -17.41 30.74
N LEU A 187 -32.80 -17.37 31.51
CA LEU A 187 -31.49 -16.97 31.01
C LEU A 187 -30.94 -17.99 29.99
N MET A 188 -30.51 -17.48 28.83
CA MET A 188 -29.95 -18.29 27.75
C MET A 188 -28.61 -17.76 27.25
N SER A 189 -27.81 -18.66 26.69
CA SER A 189 -26.60 -18.36 25.92
C SER A 189 -26.56 -19.25 24.67
N THR A 190 -26.03 -18.77 23.56
CA THR A 190 -25.70 -19.60 22.40
C THR A 190 -24.27 -19.35 21.96
N ILE A 191 -23.54 -20.41 21.63
CA ILE A 191 -22.17 -20.34 21.16
C ILE A 191 -22.09 -20.99 19.78
N ALA A 192 -21.63 -20.25 18.78
CA ALA A 192 -21.30 -20.77 17.47
C ALA A 192 -19.78 -20.91 17.33
N VAL A 193 -19.31 -22.06 16.81
CA VAL A 193 -17.90 -22.35 16.58
C VAL A 193 -17.72 -22.90 15.18
N LEU A 194 -16.85 -22.30 14.37
CA LEU A 194 -16.42 -22.85 13.09
C LEU A 194 -15.08 -23.55 13.24
N LEU A 195 -15.03 -24.82 12.85
CA LEU A 195 -13.84 -25.65 12.85
C LEU A 195 -13.33 -25.82 11.43
N LYS A 196 -12.02 -25.55 11.26
CA LYS A 196 -11.32 -25.72 9.98
C LYS A 196 -10.84 -27.17 9.84
N PRO A 197 -11.09 -27.86 8.71
CA PRO A 197 -10.61 -29.22 8.51
C PRO A 197 -9.09 -29.27 8.37
N THR A 198 -8.46 -30.33 8.87
CA THR A 198 -7.08 -30.70 8.54
C THR A 198 -6.98 -30.87 7.03
N PRO A 199 -6.05 -30.17 6.35
CA PRO A 199 -5.81 -30.38 4.94
C PRO A 199 -5.51 -31.86 4.71
N ALA A 200 -6.08 -32.46 3.66
CA ALA A 200 -5.63 -33.78 3.27
C ALA A 200 -4.11 -33.71 3.05
N PRO A 201 -3.32 -34.67 3.58
CA PRO A 201 -1.91 -34.74 3.22
C PRO A 201 -1.85 -34.80 1.70
N ALA A 202 -1.09 -33.88 1.11
CA ALA A 202 -0.87 -33.91 -0.33
C ALA A 202 -0.36 -35.31 -0.68
N PRO A 203 -0.88 -35.96 -1.74
CA PRO A 203 -0.31 -37.21 -2.20
C PRO A 203 1.20 -37.02 -2.40
N PRO A 204 2.00 -38.07 -2.16
CA PRO A 204 3.42 -37.99 -2.46
C PRO A 204 3.57 -37.58 -3.94
N PRO A 205 4.43 -36.60 -4.26
CA PRO A 205 4.59 -36.15 -5.63
C PRO A 205 4.96 -37.33 -6.52
N THR A 206 4.20 -37.55 -7.58
CA THR A 206 4.55 -38.52 -8.61
C THR A 206 5.61 -37.91 -9.51
N PHE A 207 6.76 -38.57 -9.60
CA PHE A 207 7.82 -38.16 -10.50
C PHE A 207 7.65 -38.85 -11.88
N PRO A 208 7.96 -38.15 -12.98
CA PRO A 208 8.43 -36.77 -13.05
C PRO A 208 7.33 -35.75 -12.74
N LEU A 209 7.69 -34.68 -12.02
CA LEU A 209 6.79 -33.55 -11.77
C LEU A 209 6.45 -32.85 -13.09
N THR A 210 5.18 -32.50 -13.29
CA THR A 210 4.78 -31.74 -14.48
C THR A 210 5.23 -30.29 -14.32
N ILE A 211 6.07 -29.82 -15.23
CA ILE A 211 6.48 -28.41 -15.31
C ILE A 211 5.45 -27.67 -16.17
N ARG A 212 4.91 -26.57 -15.64
CA ARG A 212 4.04 -25.65 -16.38
C ARG A 212 4.78 -24.34 -16.62
N THR A 213 4.85 -23.94 -17.88
CA THR A 213 5.47 -22.67 -18.31
C THR A 213 4.44 -21.82 -19.02
N GLU A 214 4.28 -20.56 -18.59
CA GLU A 214 3.29 -19.64 -19.13
C GLU A 214 3.93 -18.29 -19.45
N LEU A 215 3.45 -17.64 -20.50
CA LEU A 215 3.81 -16.27 -20.92
C LEU A 215 2.59 -15.37 -20.91
N VAL A 216 2.77 -14.08 -20.60
CA VAL A 216 1.72 -13.10 -20.87
C VAL A 216 1.76 -12.72 -22.35
N ILE A 217 0.68 -13.04 -23.06
CA ILE A 217 0.46 -12.72 -24.47
C ILE A 217 -0.92 -12.05 -24.57
N ASP A 218 -0.98 -10.87 -25.20
CA ASP A 218 -2.22 -10.09 -25.32
C ASP A 218 -2.92 -9.83 -23.96
N GLY A 219 -2.10 -9.59 -22.92
CA GLY A 219 -2.57 -9.32 -21.56
C GLY A 219 -3.02 -10.55 -20.74
N GLY A 220 -3.02 -11.75 -21.33
CA GLY A 220 -3.42 -13.00 -20.66
C GLY A 220 -2.27 -14.00 -20.52
N TRP A 221 -2.31 -14.82 -19.47
CA TRP A 221 -1.38 -15.96 -19.32
C TRP A 221 -1.73 -17.07 -20.30
N VAL A 222 -0.77 -17.43 -21.15
CA VAL A 222 -0.87 -18.51 -22.15
C VAL A 222 0.12 -19.60 -21.82
N ASP A 223 -0.37 -20.84 -21.76
CA ASP A 223 0.44 -22.03 -21.52
C ASP A 223 1.27 -22.38 -22.75
N ILE A 224 2.60 -22.42 -22.57
CA ILE A 224 3.57 -22.79 -23.60
C ILE A 224 4.35 -24.05 -23.22
N SER A 225 3.86 -24.84 -22.26
CA SER A 225 4.59 -26.02 -21.74
C SER A 225 4.90 -27.03 -22.85
N ALA A 226 4.05 -27.16 -23.86
CA ALA A 226 4.28 -28.02 -25.02
C ALA A 226 5.40 -27.52 -25.95
N ASP A 227 5.77 -26.24 -25.85
CA ASP A 227 6.86 -25.63 -26.60
C ASP A 227 8.18 -25.62 -25.81
N VAL A 228 8.19 -26.07 -24.55
CA VAL A 228 9.39 -26.18 -23.72
C VAL A 228 9.97 -27.59 -23.84
N ARG A 229 11.30 -27.67 -23.98
CA ARG A 229 12.01 -28.94 -24.16
C ARG A 229 12.02 -29.72 -22.84
N ASP A 230 11.36 -30.87 -22.80
CA ASP A 230 11.28 -31.74 -21.62
C ASP A 230 12.57 -32.53 -21.34
N THR A 231 13.41 -32.74 -22.36
CA THR A 231 14.71 -33.44 -22.23
C THR A 231 15.82 -32.56 -21.65
N GLU A 232 15.62 -31.24 -21.55
CA GLU A 232 16.58 -30.30 -20.97
C GLU A 232 16.05 -29.70 -19.66
N PRO A 233 16.91 -29.46 -18.66
CA PRO A 233 16.46 -28.94 -17.38
C PRO A 233 15.98 -27.48 -17.51
N VAL A 234 14.91 -27.16 -16.79
CA VAL A 234 14.58 -25.78 -16.44
C VAL A 234 15.40 -25.41 -15.22
N GLU A 235 16.38 -24.51 -15.39
CA GLU A 235 17.26 -24.07 -14.30
C GLU A 235 16.73 -22.76 -13.72
N ILE A 236 16.62 -22.70 -12.40
CA ILE A 236 16.19 -21.50 -11.67
C ILE A 236 17.23 -21.22 -10.59
N SER A 237 17.80 -20.01 -10.62
CA SER A 237 18.67 -19.49 -9.56
C SER A 237 17.99 -18.29 -8.90
N ARG A 238 18.07 -18.19 -7.57
CA ARG A 238 17.43 -17.14 -6.77
C ARG A 238 18.04 -17.05 -5.38
N GLY A 239 17.73 -15.96 -4.69
CA GLY A 239 18.07 -15.77 -3.29
C GLY A 239 19.46 -15.16 -3.14
N ARG A 240 20.13 -15.49 -2.04
CA ARG A 240 21.44 -14.94 -1.69
C ARG A 240 22.44 -16.08 -1.63
N ALA A 241 23.68 -15.83 -2.02
CA ALA A 241 24.74 -16.81 -1.88
C ALA A 241 25.08 -17.04 -0.40
N ASP A 242 25.14 -15.97 0.39
CA ASP A 242 25.47 -15.97 1.82
C ASP A 242 24.49 -15.12 2.66
N GLU A 243 24.44 -15.35 3.99
CA GLU A 243 23.55 -14.62 4.92
C GLU A 243 23.85 -13.13 5.03
N THR A 244 25.08 -12.73 4.68
CA THR A 244 25.57 -11.33 4.68
C THR A 244 25.38 -10.62 3.34
N ASP A 245 24.96 -11.33 2.29
CA ASP A 245 24.89 -10.76 0.94
C ASP A 245 23.51 -10.16 0.63
N THR A 246 23.49 -9.20 -0.29
CA THR A 246 22.27 -8.68 -0.90
C THR A 246 21.64 -9.74 -1.80
N ALA A 247 20.31 -9.83 -1.84
CA ALA A 247 19.66 -10.77 -2.75
C ALA A 247 19.87 -10.36 -4.21
N ASP A 248 20.38 -11.28 -5.02
CA ASP A 248 20.55 -11.07 -6.46
C ASP A 248 19.23 -11.21 -7.21
N ALA A 249 19.18 -10.69 -8.44
CA ALA A 249 18.07 -10.93 -9.34
C ALA A 249 17.95 -12.43 -9.64
N SER A 250 16.74 -12.98 -9.47
CA SER A 250 16.46 -14.36 -9.84
C SER A 250 16.64 -14.55 -11.35
N SER A 251 17.07 -15.72 -11.77
CA SER A 251 17.20 -16.09 -13.17
C SER A 251 16.52 -17.43 -13.45
N CYS A 252 15.99 -17.57 -14.66
CA CYS A 252 15.48 -18.81 -15.18
C CYS A 252 15.96 -19.02 -16.61
N SER A 253 16.49 -20.21 -16.90
CA SER A 253 16.81 -20.66 -18.25
C SER A 253 16.01 -21.91 -18.57
N LEU A 254 15.46 -21.93 -19.78
CA LEU A 254 14.77 -23.08 -20.35
C LEU A 254 14.94 -23.06 -21.87
N THR A 255 14.69 -24.16 -22.53
CA THR A 255 14.85 -24.28 -23.99
C THR A 255 13.48 -24.36 -24.66
N ILE A 256 13.22 -23.50 -25.64
CA ILE A 256 11.93 -23.45 -26.37
C ILE A 256 12.07 -23.87 -27.83
N ASN A 257 11.01 -24.46 -28.37
CA ASN A 257 10.90 -24.76 -29.80
C ASN A 257 10.55 -23.48 -30.56
N ASN A 258 11.47 -23.01 -31.39
CA ASN A 258 11.25 -21.85 -32.25
C ASN A 258 11.36 -22.17 -33.75
N ARG A 259 11.12 -23.43 -34.15
CA ARG A 259 11.19 -23.85 -35.56
C ARG A 259 10.31 -23.01 -36.49
N GLY A 260 9.09 -22.69 -36.05
CA GLY A 260 8.16 -21.85 -36.82
C GLY A 260 8.38 -20.34 -36.67
N GLY A 261 9.43 -19.90 -35.95
CA GLY A 261 9.65 -18.48 -35.65
C GLY A 261 8.57 -17.84 -34.77
N ARG A 262 7.79 -18.65 -34.04
CA ARG A 262 6.68 -18.22 -33.17
C ARG A 262 7.16 -17.31 -32.04
N PHE A 263 8.34 -17.55 -31.49
CA PHE A 263 8.95 -16.77 -30.41
C PHE A 263 9.97 -15.74 -30.91
N SER A 264 9.83 -15.28 -32.16
CA SER A 264 10.65 -14.23 -32.75
C SER A 264 9.86 -12.91 -32.85
N PRO A 265 10.05 -11.94 -31.92
CA PRO A 265 9.23 -10.73 -31.82
C PRO A 265 9.18 -9.87 -33.08
N ARG A 266 10.25 -9.91 -33.89
CA ARG A 266 10.40 -9.13 -35.13
C ARG A 266 9.93 -9.86 -36.39
N ASN A 267 9.38 -11.07 -36.26
CA ASN A 267 8.86 -11.86 -37.38
C ASN A 267 7.38 -11.52 -37.61
N PRO A 268 6.99 -10.85 -38.70
CA PRO A 268 5.59 -10.53 -39.00
C PRO A 268 4.70 -11.76 -39.21
N GLY A 269 5.30 -12.92 -39.53
CA GLY A 269 4.59 -14.19 -39.68
C GLY A 269 4.35 -14.92 -38.35
N SER A 270 4.89 -14.42 -37.23
CA SER A 270 4.62 -14.99 -35.91
C SER A 270 3.19 -14.64 -35.46
N PRO A 271 2.43 -15.58 -34.86
CA PRO A 271 1.16 -15.26 -34.21
C PRO A 271 1.35 -14.30 -33.00
N TYR A 272 2.58 -14.11 -32.53
CA TYR A 272 2.93 -13.23 -31.41
C TYR A 272 3.60 -11.93 -31.86
N PHE A 273 3.56 -11.62 -33.16
CA PHE A 273 4.10 -10.38 -33.69
C PHE A 273 3.45 -9.16 -33.01
N GLY A 274 4.28 -8.28 -32.43
CA GLY A 274 3.82 -7.11 -31.68
C GLY A 274 3.24 -7.40 -30.28
N LEU A 275 3.08 -8.68 -29.90
CA LEU A 275 2.51 -9.09 -28.61
C LEU A 275 3.57 -9.52 -27.59
N ILE A 276 4.76 -9.94 -28.06
CA ILE A 276 5.91 -10.30 -27.22
C ILE A 276 7.09 -9.39 -27.49
N GLY A 277 7.94 -9.19 -26.48
CA GLY A 277 9.09 -8.31 -26.54
C GLY A 277 9.97 -8.41 -25.30
N ARG A 278 11.02 -7.61 -25.21
CA ARG A 278 11.82 -7.57 -23.98
C ARG A 278 10.90 -7.24 -22.79
N ASN A 279 11.17 -7.87 -21.66
CA ASN A 279 10.37 -7.78 -20.44
C ASN A 279 8.97 -8.44 -20.50
N THR A 280 8.66 -9.28 -21.51
CA THR A 280 7.43 -10.08 -21.50
C THR A 280 7.38 -10.96 -20.23
N PRO A 281 6.32 -10.89 -19.41
CA PRO A 281 6.16 -11.73 -18.24
C PRO A 281 6.17 -13.22 -18.56
N ILE A 282 6.90 -13.99 -17.75
CA ILE A 282 6.97 -15.45 -17.80
C ILE A 282 6.89 -16.01 -16.39
N ARG A 283 6.22 -17.16 -16.24
CA ARG A 283 6.21 -17.92 -14.99
C ARG A 283 6.42 -19.40 -15.23
N VAL A 284 7.10 -20.03 -14.29
CA VAL A 284 7.36 -21.47 -14.24
C VAL A 284 6.83 -22.01 -12.92
N SER A 285 6.00 -23.04 -13.00
CA SER A 285 5.40 -23.72 -11.86
C SER A 285 5.58 -25.23 -11.97
N ILE A 286 5.46 -25.93 -10.85
CA ILE A 286 5.25 -27.38 -10.85
C ILE A 286 3.77 -27.66 -10.59
N VAL A 287 3.22 -28.67 -11.25
CA VAL A 287 1.86 -29.16 -11.00
C VAL A 287 1.96 -30.47 -10.22
N VAL A 288 1.39 -30.50 -9.02
CA VAL A 288 1.33 -31.66 -8.12
C VAL A 288 -0.14 -31.93 -7.82
N ASP A 289 -0.66 -33.06 -8.30
CA ASP A 289 -2.06 -33.50 -8.08
C ASP A 289 -3.09 -32.41 -8.40
N GLY A 290 -2.89 -31.70 -9.51
CA GLY A 290 -3.75 -30.59 -9.95
C GLY A 290 -3.48 -29.24 -9.26
N THR A 291 -2.63 -29.19 -8.24
CA THR A 291 -2.21 -27.96 -7.57
C THR A 291 -0.99 -27.35 -8.28
N THR A 292 -1.09 -26.09 -8.69
CA THR A 292 0.02 -25.35 -9.32
C THR A 292 0.85 -24.65 -8.23
N ILE A 293 2.13 -25.02 -8.10
CA ILE A 293 3.06 -24.45 -7.12
C ILE A 293 4.10 -23.61 -7.88
N PRO A 294 4.09 -22.28 -7.72
CA PRO A 294 4.99 -21.40 -8.44
C PRO A 294 6.45 -21.59 -8.01
N ARG A 295 7.36 -21.60 -8.98
CA ARG A 295 8.81 -21.77 -8.77
C ARG A 295 9.61 -20.55 -9.21
N PHE A 296 9.17 -19.85 -10.24
CA PHE A 296 9.76 -18.62 -10.73
C PHE A 296 8.70 -17.77 -11.43
N THR A 297 8.72 -16.47 -11.17
CA THR A 297 8.02 -15.47 -11.98
C THR A 297 9.01 -14.35 -12.27
N GLY A 298 9.03 -13.91 -13.52
CA GLY A 298 9.95 -12.87 -13.97
C GLY A 298 9.63 -12.46 -15.39
N GLU A 299 10.66 -12.00 -16.09
CA GLU A 299 10.51 -11.38 -17.39
C GLU A 299 11.56 -11.87 -18.36
N VAL A 300 11.15 -12.12 -19.61
CA VAL A 300 12.06 -12.52 -20.68
C VAL A 300 13.09 -11.42 -20.92
N ALA A 301 14.35 -11.74 -20.62
CA ALA A 301 15.47 -10.81 -20.71
C ALA A 301 15.91 -10.60 -22.16
N GLU A 302 15.89 -11.67 -22.94
CA GLU A 302 16.27 -11.71 -24.35
C GLU A 302 15.48 -12.79 -25.08
N TRP A 303 14.91 -12.45 -26.23
CA TRP A 303 14.27 -13.43 -27.11
C TRP A 303 15.31 -14.05 -28.04
N PRO A 304 15.29 -15.38 -28.21
CA PRO A 304 16.24 -16.06 -29.06
C PRO A 304 16.11 -15.60 -30.52
N VAL A 305 17.26 -15.43 -31.16
CA VAL A 305 17.38 -15.09 -32.57
C VAL A 305 18.12 -16.23 -33.25
N SER A 306 17.44 -17.02 -34.08
CA SER A 306 18.12 -17.98 -34.94
C SER A 306 17.43 -18.10 -36.30
N TRP A 307 18.25 -18.30 -37.32
CA TRP A 307 17.85 -18.68 -38.67
C TRP A 307 18.59 -19.98 -38.97
N ASP A 308 17.89 -21.10 -39.03
CA ASP A 308 18.44 -22.35 -39.53
C ASP A 308 17.88 -22.63 -40.93
N VAL A 309 18.78 -22.85 -41.88
CA VAL A 309 18.48 -23.14 -43.29
C VAL A 309 18.07 -24.62 -43.47
N SER A 310 18.26 -25.46 -42.46
CA SER A 310 18.01 -26.91 -42.51
C SER A 310 16.58 -27.33 -42.14
N ASP A 311 15.79 -26.43 -41.56
CA ASP A 311 14.37 -26.57 -41.16
C ASP A 311 14.04 -27.87 -40.40
N ASN A 312 14.99 -28.51 -39.70
CA ASN A 312 14.74 -29.82 -39.09
C ASN A 312 14.78 -29.86 -37.56
N ASP A 313 15.47 -28.96 -36.86
CA ASP A 313 15.38 -28.87 -35.38
C ASP A 313 15.88 -27.51 -34.86
N VAL A 314 15.00 -26.65 -34.36
CA VAL A 314 15.37 -25.30 -33.84
C VAL A 314 14.88 -25.12 -32.41
N TRP A 315 15.69 -25.62 -31.47
CA TRP A 315 15.54 -25.40 -30.04
C TRP A 315 16.52 -24.33 -29.57
N VAL A 316 16.01 -23.34 -28.84
CA VAL A 316 16.79 -22.15 -28.47
C VAL A 316 16.65 -21.83 -26.99
N PRO A 317 17.73 -21.43 -26.31
CA PRO A 317 17.67 -21.06 -24.91
C PRO A 317 16.92 -19.74 -24.74
N LEU A 318 15.91 -19.75 -23.88
CA LEU A 318 15.19 -18.58 -23.40
C LEU A 318 15.73 -18.23 -22.02
N LYS A 319 16.13 -16.96 -21.84
CA LYS A 319 16.57 -16.44 -20.54
C LYS A 319 15.54 -15.47 -19.99
N ALA A 320 15.12 -15.73 -18.77
CA ALA A 320 14.28 -14.85 -17.99
C ALA A 320 14.98 -14.42 -16.70
N SER A 321 14.59 -13.28 -16.18
CA SER A 321 15.08 -12.80 -14.89
C SER A 321 13.99 -12.07 -14.13
N GLY A 322 14.11 -12.05 -12.80
CA GLY A 322 13.20 -11.29 -11.97
C GLY A 322 13.35 -9.78 -12.14
N VAL A 323 12.43 -9.05 -11.51
CA VAL A 323 12.28 -7.59 -11.62
C VAL A 323 13.49 -6.80 -11.14
N LEU A 324 14.28 -7.32 -10.20
CA LEU A 324 15.53 -6.71 -9.73
C LEU A 324 16.56 -6.57 -10.86
N ARG A 325 16.54 -7.47 -11.87
CA ARG A 325 17.39 -7.29 -13.06
C ARG A 325 17.07 -5.97 -13.74
N ARG A 326 15.78 -5.67 -13.96
CA ARG A 326 15.38 -4.42 -14.62
C ARG A 326 15.72 -3.20 -13.76
N LEU A 327 15.50 -3.29 -12.45
CA LEU A 327 15.82 -2.20 -11.53
C LEU A 327 17.31 -1.92 -11.41
N GLY A 328 18.16 -2.97 -11.50
CA GLY A 328 19.62 -2.83 -11.52
C GLY A 328 20.19 -2.53 -12.92
N GLN A 329 19.46 -2.86 -13.99
CA GLN A 329 19.87 -2.61 -15.37
C GLN A 329 19.23 -1.34 -15.91
N GLY A 330 19.97 -0.25 -15.75
CA GLY A 330 19.66 1.04 -16.36
C GLY A 330 20.30 2.12 -15.53
N THR A 331 21.05 3.01 -16.17
CA THR A 331 21.24 4.36 -15.65
C THR A 331 19.89 5.07 -15.75
N ALA A 332 18.89 4.63 -14.99
CA ALA A 332 17.71 5.44 -14.75
C ALA A 332 18.27 6.79 -14.28
N PRO A 333 17.86 7.92 -14.89
CA PRO A 333 18.41 9.21 -14.52
C PRO A 333 18.30 9.34 -13.01
N GLU A 334 19.44 9.60 -12.38
CA GLU A 334 19.50 9.92 -10.97
C GLU A 334 18.63 11.18 -10.82
N GLN A 335 17.46 10.99 -10.21
CA GLN A 335 16.51 12.06 -9.92
C GLN A 335 16.30 12.13 -8.41
N SER A 336 16.18 13.35 -7.90
CA SER A 336 15.82 13.59 -6.51
C SER A 336 14.41 13.09 -6.20
N ALA A 337 14.13 12.86 -4.92
CA ALA A 337 12.80 12.51 -4.46
C ALA A 337 11.73 13.52 -4.92
N LEU A 338 12.04 14.81 -4.87
CA LEU A 338 11.15 15.87 -5.33
C LEU A 338 10.81 15.76 -6.83
N ARG A 339 11.82 15.57 -7.69
CA ARG A 339 11.59 15.45 -9.13
C ARG A 339 10.79 14.20 -9.49
N ARG A 340 11.09 13.06 -8.86
CA ARG A 340 10.31 11.82 -9.02
C ARG A 340 8.85 12.01 -8.58
N PHE A 341 8.66 12.62 -7.41
CA PHE A 341 7.36 12.90 -6.84
C PHE A 341 6.52 13.79 -7.75
N ILE A 342 7.06 14.90 -8.24
CA ILE A 342 6.35 15.83 -9.14
C ILE A 342 5.97 15.12 -10.44
N ASN A 343 6.90 14.42 -11.08
CA ASN A 343 6.65 13.74 -12.36
C ASN A 343 5.57 12.65 -12.26
N ALA A 344 5.46 11.99 -11.12
CA ALA A 344 4.41 10.99 -10.88
C ALA A 344 3.00 11.60 -10.70
N ARG A 345 2.88 12.92 -10.53
CA ARG A 345 1.61 13.61 -10.21
C ARG A 345 1.02 14.41 -11.38
N SER A 346 1.58 14.29 -12.58
CA SER A 346 1.05 14.88 -13.83
C SER A 346 0.77 16.40 -13.74
N PRO A 347 1.76 17.25 -13.41
CA PRO A 347 1.60 18.70 -13.47
C PRO A 347 1.29 19.17 -14.90
N VAL A 348 0.59 20.29 -15.02
CA VAL A 348 0.31 20.95 -16.30
C VAL A 348 1.62 21.39 -16.97
N ALA A 349 2.52 21.96 -16.16
CA ALA A 349 3.86 22.32 -16.59
C ALA A 349 4.84 22.12 -15.43
N TYR A 350 6.06 21.69 -15.75
CA TYR A 350 7.10 21.50 -14.77
C TYR A 350 8.50 21.72 -15.37
N TRP A 351 9.24 22.65 -14.77
CA TRP A 351 10.62 22.96 -15.12
C TRP A 351 11.55 22.73 -13.92
N PRO A 352 12.40 21.69 -13.95
CA PRO A 352 13.33 21.41 -12.85
C PRO A 352 14.48 22.41 -12.78
N LEU A 353 14.83 23.07 -13.90
CA LEU A 353 15.97 23.99 -14.03
C LEU A 353 17.34 23.33 -13.78
N THR A 354 17.48 22.07 -14.19
CA THR A 354 18.70 21.23 -14.02
C THR A 354 19.50 21.06 -15.32
N ASP A 355 19.23 21.92 -16.30
CA ASP A 355 19.78 21.85 -17.66
C ASP A 355 21.32 21.95 -17.69
N GLY A 356 21.94 21.50 -18.79
CA GLY A 356 23.39 21.56 -18.94
C GLY A 356 23.93 23.00 -19.01
N ALA A 357 25.20 23.20 -18.62
CA ALA A 357 25.86 24.51 -18.54
C ALA A 357 25.78 25.38 -19.83
N THR A 358 25.56 24.77 -21.00
CA THR A 358 25.46 25.48 -22.29
C THR A 358 24.03 25.79 -22.74
N ALA A 359 23.01 25.41 -21.96
CA ALA A 359 21.61 25.59 -22.31
C ALA A 359 21.25 27.08 -22.42
N LEU A 360 20.38 27.42 -23.39
CA LEU A 360 19.84 28.77 -23.58
C LEU A 360 18.44 28.96 -23.00
N VAL A 361 17.78 27.85 -22.72
CA VAL A 361 16.41 27.74 -22.21
C VAL A 361 16.37 26.59 -21.20
N ALA A 362 15.36 26.57 -20.33
CA ALA A 362 15.12 25.43 -19.46
C ALA A 362 14.09 24.49 -20.10
N SER A 363 14.46 23.22 -20.23
CA SER A 363 13.59 22.20 -20.81
C SER A 363 12.52 21.77 -19.80
N PRO A 364 11.25 21.56 -20.22
CA PRO A 364 10.22 21.03 -19.35
C PRO A 364 10.39 19.52 -19.15
N ASP A 365 10.11 19.06 -17.94
CA ASP A 365 9.80 17.64 -17.68
C ASP A 365 8.32 17.35 -17.98
N ALA A 366 7.45 18.36 -17.82
CA ALA A 366 6.04 18.31 -18.19
C ALA A 366 5.59 19.62 -18.84
N GLY A 367 4.64 19.52 -19.78
CA GLY A 367 4.19 20.63 -20.61
C GLY A 367 5.06 20.82 -21.86
N PRO A 368 4.55 21.51 -22.90
CA PRO A 368 5.20 21.52 -24.22
C PRO A 368 6.16 22.69 -24.46
N TYR A 369 6.36 23.59 -23.49
CA TYR A 369 7.08 24.85 -23.70
C TYR A 369 8.30 24.98 -22.78
N ASP A 370 9.44 25.35 -23.36
CA ASP A 370 10.64 25.70 -22.59
C ASP A 370 10.48 27.03 -21.84
N MET A 371 11.26 27.24 -20.77
CA MET A 371 11.41 28.57 -20.18
C MET A 371 12.53 29.36 -20.85
N ALA A 372 12.24 30.58 -21.28
CA ALA A 372 13.22 31.50 -21.84
C ALA A 372 13.77 32.46 -20.78
N VAL A 373 15.07 32.75 -20.88
CA VAL A 373 15.79 33.67 -19.99
C VAL A 373 16.06 35.01 -20.67
N VAL A 374 15.77 36.09 -19.96
CA VAL A 374 16.09 37.46 -20.37
C VAL A 374 16.73 38.19 -19.20
N VAL A 375 17.86 38.86 -19.44
CA VAL A 375 18.57 39.67 -18.42
C VAL A 375 18.68 41.12 -18.86
N ASP A 376 19.03 41.98 -17.90
CA ASP A 376 19.20 43.43 -18.09
C ASP A 376 17.95 44.12 -18.65
N ALA A 377 16.77 43.51 -18.46
CA ALA A 377 15.48 44.06 -18.85
C ALA A 377 14.66 44.46 -17.62
N PRO A 378 14.49 45.77 -17.37
CA PRO A 378 13.42 46.25 -16.52
C PRO A 378 12.05 45.79 -17.04
N PRO A 379 11.04 45.64 -16.16
CA PRO A 379 9.68 45.33 -16.58
C PRO A 379 9.19 46.29 -17.67
N GLY A 380 8.83 45.76 -18.84
CA GLY A 380 8.29 46.52 -19.98
C GLY A 380 9.31 46.95 -21.04
N GLN A 381 10.59 46.57 -20.93
CA GLN A 381 11.62 46.83 -21.95
C GLN A 381 12.12 45.54 -22.61
N MET A 382 12.66 45.63 -23.83
CA MET A 382 13.33 44.49 -24.47
C MET A 382 14.71 44.27 -23.82
N GLY A 383 14.96 43.05 -23.34
CA GLY A 383 16.24 42.69 -22.72
C GLY A 383 17.17 41.92 -23.63
N THR A 384 18.32 41.54 -23.08
CA THR A 384 19.30 40.69 -23.75
C THR A 384 18.99 39.22 -23.47
N GLN A 385 18.87 38.40 -24.51
CA GLN A 385 18.80 36.95 -24.32
C GLN A 385 20.13 36.48 -23.72
N ALA A 386 20.06 35.81 -22.58
CA ALA A 386 21.24 35.35 -21.85
C ALA A 386 21.04 33.93 -21.34
N ARG A 387 22.07 33.43 -20.66
CA ARG A 387 22.04 32.16 -19.95
C ARG A 387 21.88 32.42 -18.46
N LEU A 388 21.22 31.51 -17.76
CA LEU A 388 21.39 31.36 -16.32
C LEU A 388 22.69 30.59 -16.05
N ASP A 389 23.16 30.68 -14.80
CA ASP A 389 24.30 29.89 -14.32
C ASP A 389 23.80 28.48 -13.98
N TRP A 390 23.55 27.68 -15.03
CA TRP A 390 22.97 26.35 -14.91
C TRP A 390 23.89 25.41 -14.14
N ARG A 391 23.31 24.65 -13.19
CA ARG A 391 24.00 23.70 -12.30
C ARG A 391 25.01 24.33 -11.35
N GLU A 392 25.06 25.66 -11.26
CA GLU A 392 25.84 26.38 -10.26
C GLU A 392 25.00 26.72 -9.02
N GLY A 393 23.68 26.55 -9.09
CA GLY A 393 22.78 26.69 -7.95
C GLY A 393 22.70 25.42 -7.12
N SER A 394 22.65 25.58 -5.79
CA SER A 394 22.51 24.48 -4.83
C SER A 394 21.31 24.74 -3.93
N LEU A 395 20.29 23.89 -4.05
CA LEU A 395 19.11 23.92 -3.18
C LEU A 395 19.36 23.15 -1.86
N ALA A 396 19.84 21.92 -1.97
CA ALA A 396 20.28 21.07 -0.87
C ALA A 396 21.16 19.93 -1.41
N ALA A 397 21.93 19.28 -0.55
CA ALA A 397 22.86 18.21 -0.94
C ALA A 397 22.19 16.95 -1.51
N TRP A 398 20.88 16.76 -1.27
CA TRP A 398 20.10 15.62 -1.77
C TRP A 398 19.28 15.94 -3.03
N LEU A 399 19.26 17.20 -3.48
CA LEU A 399 18.60 17.65 -4.70
C LEU A 399 19.63 17.80 -5.84
N GLU A 400 19.18 17.73 -7.09
CA GLU A 400 20.04 18.00 -8.23
C GLU A 400 20.54 19.46 -8.22
N PRO A 401 21.76 19.74 -8.72
CA PRO A 401 22.19 21.11 -8.96
C PRO A 401 21.25 21.82 -9.94
N VAL A 402 20.81 23.03 -9.59
CA VAL A 402 19.82 23.82 -10.34
C VAL A 402 20.44 25.09 -10.91
N ALA A 403 19.61 25.95 -11.50
CA ALA A 403 20.02 27.27 -11.93
C ALA A 403 20.29 28.22 -10.76
N ARG A 404 21.35 29.03 -10.88
CA ARG A 404 21.55 30.23 -10.05
C ARG A 404 21.18 31.46 -10.87
N THR A 405 20.51 32.44 -10.25
CA THR A 405 20.19 33.71 -10.92
C THR A 405 21.46 34.38 -11.43
N HIS A 406 21.40 35.06 -12.57
CA HIS A 406 22.56 35.65 -13.25
C HIS A 406 22.34 37.14 -13.49
N ARG A 407 23.37 37.97 -13.30
CA ARG A 407 23.27 39.45 -13.30
C ARG A 407 22.34 40.02 -12.24
N ASP A 408 22.34 41.34 -12.10
CA ASP A 408 21.56 42.05 -11.09
C ASP A 408 20.05 42.04 -11.40
N LEU A 409 19.65 41.91 -12.67
CA LEU A 409 18.25 41.98 -13.08
C LEU A 409 17.94 41.00 -14.20
N GLY A 410 16.88 40.23 -14.04
CA GLY A 410 16.39 39.38 -15.10
C GLY A 410 15.11 38.63 -14.79
N ARG A 411 14.73 37.78 -15.74
CA ARG A 411 13.56 36.92 -15.67
C ARG A 411 13.77 35.61 -16.41
N ILE A 412 13.23 34.54 -15.85
CA ILE A 412 12.95 33.29 -16.55
C ILE A 412 11.42 33.12 -16.67
N SER A 413 10.93 32.75 -17.84
CA SER A 413 9.49 32.64 -18.11
C SER A 413 9.17 31.46 -19.02
N GLY A 414 8.24 30.61 -18.58
CA GLY A 414 7.69 29.49 -19.34
C GLY A 414 6.23 29.75 -19.70
N ARG A 415 5.83 29.36 -20.91
CA ARG A 415 4.42 29.36 -21.30
C ARG A 415 3.73 28.14 -20.69
N VAL A 416 2.48 28.32 -20.31
CA VAL A 416 1.58 27.24 -19.89
C VAL A 416 0.52 27.09 -20.96
N SER A 417 0.18 25.85 -21.29
CA SER A 417 -0.93 25.58 -22.19
C SER A 417 -2.23 25.83 -21.43
N SER A 418 -2.93 26.91 -21.76
CA SER A 418 -4.18 27.27 -21.08
C SER A 418 -5.33 26.30 -21.35
N GLN A 419 -5.19 25.40 -22.33
CA GLN A 419 -6.14 24.31 -22.59
C GLN A 419 -5.95 23.12 -21.64
N ASP A 420 -4.79 23.05 -20.99
CA ASP A 420 -4.40 21.93 -20.13
C ASP A 420 -4.53 22.27 -18.63
N ALA A 421 -5.09 23.44 -18.29
CA ALA A 421 -5.36 23.88 -16.93
C ALA A 421 -6.76 24.47 -16.80
N SER A 422 -7.43 24.20 -15.68
CA SER A 422 -8.70 24.85 -15.33
C SER A 422 -8.49 26.28 -14.82
N THR A 423 -9.59 26.92 -14.39
CA THR A 423 -9.59 28.22 -13.71
C THR A 423 -9.00 28.15 -12.30
N ASP A 424 -8.96 26.95 -11.69
CA ASP A 424 -8.36 26.77 -10.37
C ASP A 424 -6.97 26.17 -10.55
N TRP A 425 -5.97 26.89 -10.06
CA TRP A 425 -4.58 26.52 -10.29
C TRP A 425 -3.70 26.83 -9.09
N SER A 426 -2.58 26.13 -9.02
CA SER A 426 -1.48 26.50 -8.13
C SER A 426 -0.14 26.48 -8.84
N VAL A 427 0.78 27.30 -8.37
CA VAL A 427 2.16 27.38 -8.85
C VAL A 427 3.11 27.20 -7.69
N ASP A 428 4.04 26.27 -7.82
CA ASP A 428 5.13 26.09 -6.87
C ASP A 428 6.45 26.64 -7.42
N MET A 429 7.33 26.98 -6.50
CA MET A 429 8.74 27.22 -6.76
C MET A 429 9.56 26.75 -5.56
N VAL A 430 10.74 26.21 -5.83
CA VAL A 430 11.74 25.91 -4.81
C VAL A 430 12.96 26.82 -5.00
N ARG A 431 13.43 27.42 -3.91
CA ARG A 431 14.61 28.29 -3.92
C ARG A 431 15.50 28.08 -2.72
N ALA A 432 16.75 28.51 -2.83
CA ALA A 432 17.68 28.69 -1.72
C ALA A 432 18.49 29.96 -1.91
N GLY A 433 18.99 30.54 -0.82
CA GLY A 433 19.65 31.84 -0.82
C GLY A 433 18.69 33.01 -0.57
N VAL A 434 19.27 34.13 -0.15
CA VAL A 434 18.51 35.33 0.28
C VAL A 434 17.77 36.00 -0.87
N GLY A 435 18.37 36.03 -2.07
CA GLY A 435 17.85 36.75 -3.24
C GLY A 435 17.84 38.27 -3.05
N GLY A 436 17.10 38.96 -3.92
CA GLY A 436 16.89 40.41 -3.86
C GLY A 436 15.42 40.78 -3.75
N GLN A 437 14.98 41.72 -4.60
CA GLN A 437 13.58 42.09 -4.79
C GLN A 437 12.90 41.19 -5.84
N ASP A 438 12.83 39.91 -5.52
CA ASP A 438 12.43 38.85 -6.42
C ASP A 438 10.91 38.71 -6.49
N ARG A 439 10.39 38.08 -7.56
CA ARG A 439 8.94 37.93 -7.78
C ARG A 439 8.63 36.61 -8.47
N LEU A 440 7.68 35.86 -7.91
CA LEU A 440 6.94 34.82 -8.63
C LEU A 440 5.72 35.47 -9.29
N VAL A 441 5.56 35.27 -10.60
CA VAL A 441 4.51 35.92 -11.39
C VAL A 441 3.77 34.88 -12.22
N VAL A 442 2.44 34.92 -12.14
CA VAL A 442 1.55 34.16 -13.02
C VAL A 442 0.74 35.15 -13.85
N MET A 443 0.75 34.95 -15.16
CA MET A 443 -0.12 35.68 -16.08
C MET A 443 -1.17 34.70 -16.58
N THR A 444 -2.44 35.00 -16.36
CA THR A 444 -3.54 34.17 -16.87
C THR A 444 -3.76 34.40 -18.36
N ARG A 445 -4.47 33.46 -18.99
CA ARG A 445 -4.83 33.51 -20.40
C ARG A 445 -6.27 33.05 -20.55
N PRO A 446 -7.23 33.98 -20.71
CA PRO A 446 -8.62 33.63 -20.95
C PRO A 446 -8.78 32.97 -22.33
N ASP A 447 -9.88 32.24 -22.49
CA ASP A 447 -10.27 31.67 -23.78
C ASP A 447 -10.77 32.78 -24.72
N GLY A 448 -9.93 33.17 -25.69
CA GLY A 448 -10.24 34.21 -26.67
C GLY A 448 -9.78 35.62 -26.26
N ALA A 449 -10.49 36.64 -26.74
CA ALA A 449 -10.22 38.04 -26.37
C ALA A 449 -10.81 38.33 -24.98
N GLY A 450 -10.01 38.90 -24.08
CA GLY A 450 -10.43 39.06 -22.69
C GLY A 450 -9.39 39.73 -21.79
N THR A 451 -9.85 40.15 -20.62
CA THR A 451 -9.00 40.77 -19.60
C THR A 451 -8.21 39.69 -18.87
N ARG A 452 -6.87 39.74 -18.98
CA ARG A 452 -5.98 38.85 -18.24
C ARG A 452 -5.83 39.30 -16.79
N GLN A 453 -5.32 38.41 -15.95
CA GLN A 453 -4.93 38.71 -14.58
C GLN A 453 -3.43 38.47 -14.43
N GLU A 454 -2.74 39.40 -13.76
CA GLU A 454 -1.35 39.21 -13.34
C GLU A 454 -1.30 39.08 -11.83
N TRP A 455 -1.00 37.87 -11.37
CA TRP A 455 -0.77 37.54 -9.99
C TRP A 455 0.71 37.59 -9.68
N ARG A 456 1.07 38.14 -8.53
CA ARG A 456 2.45 38.32 -8.12
C ARG A 456 2.64 38.07 -6.64
N VAL A 457 3.59 37.21 -6.32
CA VAL A 457 4.19 37.14 -4.99
C VAL A 457 5.54 37.87 -5.07
N ARG A 458 5.68 38.97 -4.34
CA ARG A 458 6.96 39.70 -4.22
C ARG A 458 7.67 39.22 -2.96
N PHE A 459 8.98 39.08 -3.06
CA PHE A 459 9.90 38.83 -1.98
C PHE A 459 10.88 40.01 -1.92
N ASP A 460 11.05 40.64 -0.76
CA ASP A 460 11.92 41.83 -0.64
C ASP A 460 12.93 41.65 0.50
N GLN A 461 14.18 41.32 0.21
CA GLN A 461 15.22 41.17 1.25
C GLN A 461 15.55 42.47 1.99
N GLU A 462 15.40 43.65 1.35
CA GLU A 462 15.73 44.94 1.98
C GLU A 462 14.71 45.34 3.05
N ALA A 463 13.45 44.96 2.82
CA ALA A 463 12.35 45.09 3.77
C ALA A 463 11.72 43.70 3.88
N PRO A 464 12.31 42.79 4.69
CA PRO A 464 12.07 41.33 4.67
C PRO A 464 10.59 40.99 4.80
N ASP A 465 9.90 41.00 3.66
CA ASP A 465 8.47 40.80 3.53
C ASP A 465 8.09 40.09 2.24
N MET A 466 7.03 39.30 2.35
CA MET A 466 6.35 38.66 1.23
C MET A 466 5.03 39.37 1.01
N ARG A 467 4.73 39.76 -0.24
CA ARG A 467 3.46 40.44 -0.56
C ARG A 467 2.78 39.82 -1.76
N VAL A 468 1.47 39.60 -1.64
CA VAL A 468 0.62 39.13 -2.74
C VAL A 468 -0.09 40.31 -3.37
N TRP A 469 0.00 40.40 -4.70
CA TRP A 469 -0.63 41.44 -5.50
C TRP A 469 -1.33 40.82 -6.70
N VAL A 470 -2.40 41.48 -7.14
CA VAL A 470 -3.09 41.16 -8.38
C VAL A 470 -3.39 42.43 -9.17
N ARG A 471 -3.42 42.34 -10.50
CA ARG A 471 -4.00 43.38 -11.36
C ARG A 471 -4.72 42.77 -12.54
N LEU A 472 -5.67 43.51 -13.08
CA LEU A 472 -6.27 43.24 -14.37
C LEU A 472 -5.38 43.80 -15.48
N VAL A 473 -5.27 43.07 -16.59
CA VAL A 473 -4.50 43.43 -17.78
C VAL A 473 -5.46 43.36 -18.97
N PRO A 474 -6.26 44.42 -19.20
CA PRO A 474 -7.18 44.50 -20.33
C PRO A 474 -6.41 44.54 -21.66
N GLU A 475 -7.04 44.09 -22.74
CA GLU A 475 -6.45 44.04 -24.08
C GLU A 475 -6.38 45.43 -24.73
N ASP A 476 -7.48 46.19 -24.68
CA ASP A 476 -7.65 47.46 -25.39
C ASP A 476 -7.83 48.67 -24.44
N ALA A 477 -7.32 48.60 -23.22
CA ALA A 477 -7.42 49.69 -22.25
C ALA A 477 -6.12 49.88 -21.44
N ALA A 478 -6.03 51.01 -20.75
CA ALA A 478 -4.90 51.28 -19.86
C ALA A 478 -4.86 50.23 -18.74
N VAL A 479 -3.69 49.63 -18.52
CA VAL A 479 -3.49 48.62 -17.47
C VAL A 479 -3.51 49.30 -16.10
N PRO A 480 -4.46 48.96 -15.21
CA PRO A 480 -4.49 49.50 -13.85
C PRO A 480 -3.25 49.12 -13.03
N GLY A 481 -3.04 49.87 -11.95
CA GLY A 481 -2.02 49.54 -10.95
C GLY A 481 -2.32 48.22 -10.23
N PHE A 482 -1.33 47.71 -9.51
CA PHE A 482 -1.53 46.52 -8.67
C PHE A 482 -2.37 46.83 -7.42
N THR A 483 -3.25 45.90 -7.06
CA THR A 483 -3.96 45.87 -5.78
C THR A 483 -3.24 44.93 -4.82
N HIS A 484 -2.96 45.43 -3.62
CA HIS A 484 -2.33 44.67 -2.55
C HIS A 484 -3.36 43.77 -1.88
N LEU A 485 -3.09 42.48 -1.78
CA LEU A 485 -3.99 41.53 -1.13
C LEU A 485 -3.56 41.19 0.29
N GLY A 486 -2.25 40.99 0.52
CA GLY A 486 -1.72 40.64 1.84
C GLY A 486 -0.21 40.76 1.93
N VAL A 487 0.29 40.86 3.17
CA VAL A 487 1.72 40.95 3.52
C VAL A 487 2.04 40.03 4.69
N SER A 488 3.19 39.39 4.63
CA SER A 488 3.78 38.63 5.73
C SER A 488 5.25 39.04 5.91
N ASP A 489 5.68 39.20 7.14
CA ASP A 489 7.06 39.48 7.55
C ASP A 489 7.79 38.22 8.05
N ASP A 490 7.38 37.04 7.57
CA ASP A 490 7.99 35.77 7.94
C ASP A 490 9.48 35.71 7.55
N ALA A 491 10.33 35.91 8.56
CA ALA A 491 11.77 35.94 8.41
C ALA A 491 12.36 34.61 7.93
N ARG A 492 11.65 33.47 8.05
CA ARG A 492 12.16 32.15 7.63
C ARG A 492 12.55 32.16 6.14
N PHE A 493 11.79 32.87 5.31
CA PHE A 493 11.95 32.89 3.87
C PHE A 493 13.23 33.62 3.38
N PHE A 494 13.72 34.57 4.19
CA PHE A 494 14.83 35.49 3.87
C PHE A 494 16.18 35.00 4.41
N THR A 495 16.35 33.68 4.46
CA THR A 495 17.56 32.99 4.91
C THR A 495 18.27 32.31 3.74
N ASP A 496 19.45 31.75 3.98
CA ASP A 496 20.17 30.93 2.99
C ASP A 496 19.55 29.54 2.78
N GLN A 497 18.60 29.15 3.64
CA GLN A 497 17.98 27.83 3.66
C GLN A 497 17.07 27.59 2.46
N LEU A 498 16.87 26.31 2.16
CA LEU A 498 15.90 25.82 1.20
C LEU A 498 14.48 26.24 1.58
N ARG A 499 13.72 26.77 0.62
CA ARG A 499 12.33 27.18 0.77
C ARG A 499 11.46 26.75 -0.40
N HIS A 500 10.27 26.26 -0.06
CA HIS A 500 9.15 26.05 -0.97
C HIS A 500 8.17 27.21 -0.86
N VAL A 501 7.64 27.67 -2.00
CA VAL A 501 6.53 28.63 -2.05
C VAL A 501 5.44 28.09 -2.95
N ARG A 502 4.19 28.16 -2.50
CA ARG A 502 3.00 27.92 -3.35
C ARG A 502 2.09 29.14 -3.35
N LEU A 503 1.66 29.57 -4.54
CA LEU A 503 0.47 30.41 -4.70
C LEU A 503 -0.65 29.52 -5.26
N ARG A 504 -1.80 29.48 -4.61
CA ARG A 504 -3.04 28.87 -5.13
C ARG A 504 -4.07 29.95 -5.39
N VAL A 505 -4.79 29.83 -6.49
CA VAL A 505 -5.92 30.69 -6.85
C VAL A 505 -7.05 29.79 -7.35
N ALA A 506 -8.27 29.97 -6.82
CA ALA A 506 -9.44 29.19 -7.18
C ALA A 506 -10.70 30.07 -7.28
N ASP A 507 -11.65 29.67 -8.11
CA ASP A 507 -12.93 30.36 -8.23
C ASP A 507 -13.74 30.17 -6.95
N ASN A 508 -14.20 31.27 -6.36
CA ASN A 508 -15.04 31.21 -5.16
C ASN A 508 -16.53 30.97 -5.47
N GLY A 509 -16.90 30.88 -6.75
CA GLY A 509 -18.26 30.68 -7.24
C GLY A 509 -19.15 31.93 -7.16
N ALA A 510 -18.60 33.07 -6.74
CA ALA A 510 -19.27 34.36 -6.63
C ALA A 510 -18.67 35.43 -7.56
N GLY A 511 -17.84 35.03 -8.52
CA GLY A 511 -17.22 35.92 -9.51
C GLY A 511 -15.94 36.60 -9.02
N GLU A 512 -15.32 36.09 -7.96
CA GLU A 512 -14.05 36.55 -7.40
C GLU A 512 -13.09 35.36 -7.23
N SER A 513 -11.83 35.62 -6.91
CA SER A 513 -10.81 34.60 -6.71
C SER A 513 -10.49 34.42 -5.22
N ASP A 514 -10.61 33.20 -4.71
CA ASP A 514 -10.01 32.80 -3.44
C ASP A 514 -8.53 32.48 -3.67
N TRP A 515 -7.65 33.00 -2.83
CA TRP A 515 -6.20 32.82 -2.95
C TRP A 515 -5.57 32.41 -1.64
N GLY A 516 -4.45 31.69 -1.74
CA GLY A 516 -3.62 31.32 -0.60
C GLY A 516 -2.14 31.30 -0.97
N LEU A 517 -1.29 31.63 -0.01
CA LEU A 517 0.16 31.59 -0.10
C LEU A 517 0.69 30.64 0.97
N TRP A 518 1.43 29.61 0.57
CA TRP A 518 2.12 28.70 1.48
C TRP A 518 3.63 28.89 1.39
N VAL A 519 4.30 28.68 2.51
CA VAL A 519 5.75 28.53 2.61
C VAL A 519 6.06 27.25 3.36
N ASP A 520 6.90 26.37 2.79
CA ASP A 520 7.29 25.09 3.39
C ASP A 520 6.08 24.26 3.88
N GLY A 521 4.99 24.26 3.10
CA GLY A 521 3.76 23.53 3.39
C GLY A 521 2.81 24.18 4.38
N GLU A 522 3.19 25.29 5.03
CA GLU A 522 2.37 26.04 5.97
C GLU A 522 1.63 27.18 5.27
N LEU A 523 0.32 27.32 5.50
CA LEU A 523 -0.47 28.43 4.97
C LEU A 523 -0.08 29.73 5.70
N LEU A 524 0.42 30.70 4.95
CA LEU A 524 0.94 31.95 5.49
C LEU A 524 -0.03 33.12 5.34
N LEU A 525 -0.67 33.22 4.17
CA LEU A 525 -1.65 34.26 3.85
C LEU A 525 -2.77 33.67 3.01
N ASP A 526 -3.99 34.15 3.19
CA ASP A 526 -5.14 33.81 2.37
C ASP A 526 -6.14 34.96 2.29
N GLY A 527 -7.08 34.85 1.37
CA GLY A 527 -8.22 35.75 1.29
C GLY A 527 -9.00 35.60 -0.02
N THR A 528 -9.91 36.53 -0.23
CA THR A 528 -10.74 36.62 -1.44
C THR A 528 -10.52 37.97 -2.10
N THR A 529 -10.43 38.02 -3.43
CA THR A 529 -10.37 39.29 -4.15
C THR A 529 -11.67 40.09 -4.01
N SER A 530 -11.60 41.40 -4.26
CA SER A 530 -12.78 42.26 -4.29
C SER A 530 -12.69 43.25 -5.45
N GLY A 531 -13.72 43.26 -6.30
CA GLY A 531 -13.76 44.07 -7.52
C GLY A 531 -12.92 43.48 -8.65
N PHE A 532 -12.60 42.18 -8.59
CA PHE A 532 -11.93 41.45 -9.66
C PHE A 532 -12.91 40.51 -10.36
N ALA A 533 -12.40 39.59 -11.18
CA ALA A 533 -13.20 38.56 -11.83
C ALA A 533 -12.81 37.19 -11.25
N ALA A 534 -13.63 36.17 -11.54
CA ALA A 534 -13.25 34.78 -11.36
C ALA A 534 -11.88 34.51 -12.01
N PRO A 535 -11.07 33.60 -11.46
CA PRO A 535 -9.75 33.34 -11.99
C PRO A 535 -9.84 32.75 -13.39
N GLU A 536 -8.82 33.02 -14.18
CA GLU A 536 -8.67 32.50 -15.54
C GLU A 536 -7.50 31.50 -15.57
N PRO A 537 -7.48 30.56 -16.54
CA PRO A 537 -6.41 29.57 -16.62
C PRO A 537 -5.01 30.20 -16.71
N PRO A 538 -3.97 29.59 -16.12
CA PRO A 538 -2.61 30.09 -16.19
C PRO A 538 -2.07 30.04 -17.64
N GLY A 539 -1.52 31.16 -18.12
CA GLY A 539 -0.90 31.26 -19.44
C GLY A 539 0.62 31.30 -19.42
N SER A 540 1.22 31.69 -18.29
CA SER A 540 2.66 31.62 -18.06
C SER A 540 3.00 31.66 -16.58
N ALA A 541 4.07 30.96 -16.20
CA ALA A 541 4.75 31.11 -14.92
C ALA A 541 6.12 31.78 -15.12
N GLN A 542 6.48 32.71 -14.24
CA GLN A 542 7.69 33.51 -14.37
C GLN A 542 8.35 33.72 -13.01
N TYR A 543 9.67 33.70 -12.99
CA TYR A 543 10.47 34.17 -11.87
C TYR A 543 11.31 35.36 -12.30
N TRP A 544 11.20 36.45 -11.56
CA TRP A 544 11.99 37.66 -11.73
C TRP A 544 12.94 37.84 -10.56
N TRP A 545 14.17 38.23 -10.85
CA TRP A 545 15.13 38.63 -9.82
C TRP A 545 15.59 40.07 -10.02
N ASN A 546 15.84 40.76 -8.91
CA ASN A 546 16.38 42.12 -8.92
C ASN A 546 17.23 42.36 -7.66
N LEU A 547 18.55 42.33 -7.82
CA LEU A 547 19.50 42.49 -6.72
C LEU A 547 19.72 43.95 -6.28
N ARG A 548 19.09 44.92 -6.96
CA ARG A 548 19.03 46.39 -6.66
C ARG A 548 20.37 47.13 -6.54
N GLU A 549 21.42 46.55 -5.99
CA GLU A 549 22.79 47.06 -5.96
C GLU A 549 23.59 46.52 -7.15
N PRO A 550 24.18 47.38 -7.99
CA PRO A 550 25.13 46.92 -9.01
C PRO A 550 26.35 46.32 -8.33
N ALA A 551 26.67 45.05 -8.62
CA ALA A 551 27.73 44.26 -8.00
C ALA A 551 27.43 43.72 -6.58
N ALA A 552 26.20 43.23 -6.37
CA ALA A 552 25.90 42.40 -5.20
C ALA A 552 26.91 41.23 -5.08
N PRO A 553 27.37 40.87 -3.88
CA PRO A 553 28.33 39.78 -3.69
C PRO A 553 27.75 38.47 -4.23
N GLU A 554 28.61 37.54 -4.66
CA GLU A 554 28.20 36.28 -5.31
C GLU A 554 27.16 35.46 -4.51
N GLY A 555 27.14 35.59 -3.18
CA GLY A 555 26.17 34.96 -2.28
C GLY A 555 24.77 35.62 -2.24
N ALA A 556 24.54 36.71 -2.98
CA ALA A 556 23.23 37.36 -3.10
C ALA A 556 22.32 36.70 -4.15
N HIS A 557 22.91 35.91 -5.06
CA HIS A 557 22.17 35.21 -6.11
C HIS A 557 21.42 34.01 -5.54
N ALA A 558 20.11 33.92 -5.84
CA ALA A 558 19.28 32.80 -5.44
C ALA A 558 19.52 31.59 -6.35
N SER A 559 19.55 30.41 -5.75
CA SER A 559 19.38 29.15 -6.47
C SER A 559 17.89 28.89 -6.64
N ILE A 560 17.45 28.57 -7.86
CA ILE A 560 16.03 28.38 -8.18
C ILE A 560 15.83 27.10 -8.98
N GLY A 561 14.75 26.40 -8.68
CA GLY A 561 14.39 25.18 -9.38
C GLY A 561 12.96 24.76 -9.10
N HIS A 562 12.55 23.68 -9.74
CA HIS A 562 11.26 23.04 -9.55
C HIS A 562 10.06 24.00 -9.63
N ILE A 563 9.95 24.73 -10.72
CA ILE A 563 8.76 25.57 -10.98
C ILE A 563 7.68 24.68 -11.58
N THR A 564 6.53 24.55 -10.91
CA THR A 564 5.40 23.73 -11.37
C THR A 564 4.15 24.58 -11.54
N VAL A 565 3.25 24.10 -12.39
CA VAL A 565 1.87 24.58 -12.49
C VAL A 565 0.94 23.38 -12.38
N TRP A 566 -0.02 23.46 -11.46
CA TRP A 566 -1.00 22.43 -11.19
C TRP A 566 -2.40 22.92 -11.56
N ASP A 567 -3.20 22.00 -12.08
CA ASP A 567 -4.64 22.15 -12.20
C ASP A 567 -5.28 21.62 -10.91
N GLU A 568 -5.92 22.50 -10.13
CA GLU A 568 -6.53 22.16 -8.84
C GLU A 568 -7.84 21.36 -9.00
N GLN A 569 -8.35 21.23 -10.24
CA GLN A 569 -9.51 20.41 -10.58
C GLN A 569 -9.12 19.06 -11.21
N ALA A 570 -7.83 18.75 -11.33
CA ALA A 570 -7.37 17.50 -11.93
C ALA A 570 -7.78 16.25 -11.13
N VAL A 571 -7.91 15.11 -11.81
CA VAL A 571 -8.17 13.79 -11.20
C VAL A 571 -7.05 12.82 -11.62
N PRO A 572 -6.24 12.30 -10.68
CA PRO A 572 -6.26 12.59 -9.24
C PRO A 572 -5.86 14.04 -8.93
N ALA A 573 -6.29 14.54 -7.77
CA ALA A 573 -5.98 15.89 -7.30
C ALA A 573 -4.46 16.12 -7.23
N PRO A 574 -3.99 17.37 -7.47
CA PRO A 574 -2.59 17.70 -7.35
C PRO A 574 -2.09 17.54 -5.91
N PRO A 575 -0.78 17.36 -5.70
CA PRO A 575 -0.23 17.19 -4.36
C PRO A 575 -0.40 18.47 -3.55
N SER A 576 -0.66 18.32 -2.26
CA SER A 576 -0.68 19.43 -1.29
C SER A 576 0.70 20.08 -1.14
N ALA A 577 0.74 21.33 -0.68
CA ALA A 577 1.98 22.05 -0.38
C ALA A 577 2.86 21.27 0.63
N GLN A 578 2.24 20.55 1.57
CA GLN A 578 2.95 19.76 2.55
C GLN A 578 3.58 18.49 1.96
N GLU A 579 2.88 17.78 1.06
CA GLU A 579 3.48 16.64 0.35
C GLU A 579 4.67 17.06 -0.52
N VAL A 580 4.55 18.19 -1.23
CA VAL A 580 5.68 18.77 -2.02
C VAL A 580 6.85 19.09 -1.09
N THR A 581 6.60 19.67 0.08
CA THR A 581 7.63 19.98 1.08
C THR A 581 8.29 18.71 1.62
N GLN A 582 7.53 17.65 1.92
CA GLN A 582 8.09 16.37 2.36
C GLN A 582 9.03 15.77 1.29
N ALA A 583 8.63 15.81 0.03
CA ALA A 583 9.46 15.33 -1.08
C ALA A 583 10.70 16.22 -1.30
N MET A 584 10.57 17.54 -1.12
CA MET A 584 11.67 18.52 -1.17
C MET A 584 12.76 18.22 -0.13
N TYR A 585 12.38 17.81 1.09
CA TYR A 585 13.30 17.37 2.14
C TYR A 585 13.72 15.89 2.00
N GLY A 586 13.50 15.26 0.84
CA GLY A 586 13.91 13.88 0.59
C GLY A 586 13.21 12.86 1.50
N HIS A 587 11.99 13.15 1.97
CA HIS A 587 11.27 12.32 2.94
C HIS A 587 12.11 12.00 4.20
N THR A 588 12.81 13.01 4.72
CA THR A 588 13.60 12.87 5.95
C THR A 588 12.71 12.38 7.11
N GLY A 589 13.17 11.36 7.83
CA GLY A 589 12.46 10.74 8.94
C GLY A 589 11.52 9.59 8.53
N GLU A 590 11.31 9.37 7.24
CA GLU A 590 10.52 8.23 6.73
C GLU A 590 11.14 6.89 7.18
N PRO A 591 10.35 5.93 7.70
CA PRO A 591 10.85 4.60 8.03
C PRO A 591 11.42 3.87 6.81
N ALA A 592 12.51 3.13 6.99
CA ALA A 592 13.20 2.41 5.92
C ALA A 592 12.27 1.49 5.10
N GLY A 593 11.41 0.72 5.76
CA GLY A 593 10.43 -0.15 5.10
C GLY A 593 9.39 0.63 4.29
N VAL A 594 8.94 1.78 4.80
CA VAL A 594 8.00 2.69 4.11
C VAL A 594 8.66 3.30 2.87
N ARG A 595 9.95 3.68 2.97
CA ARG A 595 10.74 4.15 1.83
C ARG A 595 10.81 3.13 0.71
N ILE A 596 11.06 1.86 1.02
CA ILE A 596 11.10 0.79 0.01
C ILE A 596 9.73 0.65 -0.68
N ALA A 597 8.65 0.64 0.10
CA ALA A 597 7.30 0.55 -0.43
C ALA A 597 6.96 1.73 -1.35
N ARG A 598 7.30 2.97 -0.95
CA ARG A 598 7.09 4.17 -1.76
C ARG A 598 7.87 4.10 -3.07
N VAL A 599 9.17 3.80 -3.01
CA VAL A 599 10.00 3.71 -4.21
C VAL A 599 9.53 2.57 -5.12
N ALA A 600 8.98 1.48 -4.58
CA ALA A 600 8.37 0.42 -5.40
C ALA A 600 7.11 0.91 -6.12
N ALA A 601 6.24 1.66 -5.42
CA ALA A 601 5.06 2.28 -6.01
C ALA A 601 5.42 3.30 -7.10
N GLU A 602 6.47 4.10 -6.91
CA GLU A 602 7.00 5.03 -7.93
C GLU A 602 7.44 4.29 -9.21
N GLN A 603 7.87 3.03 -9.10
CA GLN A 603 8.25 2.18 -10.23
C GLN A 603 7.08 1.35 -10.79
N GLY A 604 5.86 1.52 -10.26
CA GLY A 604 4.69 0.73 -10.65
C GLY A 604 4.83 -0.75 -10.32
N LEU A 605 5.60 -1.10 -9.29
CA LEU A 605 5.85 -2.48 -8.90
C LEU A 605 4.88 -2.93 -7.80
N ALA A 606 4.34 -4.14 -7.97
CA ALA A 606 3.68 -4.83 -6.87
C ALA A 606 4.69 -5.06 -5.73
N PHE A 607 4.24 -4.82 -4.50
CA PHE A 607 5.08 -4.85 -3.30
C PHE A 607 4.35 -5.56 -2.17
N GLU A 608 5.03 -6.48 -1.51
CA GLU A 608 4.55 -7.21 -0.34
C GLU A 608 5.50 -6.98 0.84
N ALA A 609 4.94 -6.75 2.02
CA ALA A 609 5.69 -6.58 3.26
C ALA A 609 5.49 -7.77 4.20
N VAL A 610 6.58 -8.25 4.79
CA VAL A 610 6.57 -9.22 5.89
C VAL A 610 7.10 -8.53 7.14
N GLY A 611 6.19 -8.25 8.07
CA GLY A 611 6.44 -7.42 9.25
C GLY A 611 5.88 -6.02 9.12
N ASP A 612 5.99 -5.24 10.19
CA ASP A 612 5.50 -3.86 10.23
C ASP A 612 6.58 -2.89 9.71
N LEU A 613 6.25 -2.16 8.63
CA LEU A 613 7.17 -1.21 7.98
C LEU A 613 7.36 0.07 8.80
N GLU A 614 6.35 0.48 9.57
CA GLU A 614 6.41 1.71 10.40
C GLU A 614 7.36 1.56 11.57
N LEU A 615 7.66 0.31 11.96
CA LEU A 615 8.58 -0.02 13.04
C LEU A 615 10.05 -0.15 12.60
N THR A 616 10.34 0.06 11.32
CA THR A 616 11.72 0.10 10.80
C THR A 616 12.40 1.42 11.17
N PRO A 617 13.74 1.48 11.23
CA PRO A 617 14.45 2.70 11.63
C PRO A 617 14.17 3.89 10.68
N PRO A 618 14.16 5.14 11.19
CA PRO A 618 13.96 6.32 10.37
C PRO A 618 15.18 6.59 9.48
N MET A 619 14.92 7.05 8.26
CA MET A 619 15.93 7.36 7.25
C MET A 619 16.31 8.86 7.22
N GLY A 620 17.53 9.15 6.79
CA GLY A 620 17.93 10.52 6.41
C GLY A 620 17.28 10.98 5.08
N PRO A 621 17.57 12.20 4.61
CA PRO A 621 17.10 12.67 3.31
C PRO A 621 17.51 11.73 2.18
N GLN A 622 16.56 11.30 1.36
CA GLN A 622 16.81 10.49 0.15
C GLN A 622 17.63 11.30 -0.86
N ARG A 623 18.81 10.78 -1.22
CA ARG A 623 19.69 11.39 -2.23
C ARG A 623 19.23 11.10 -3.65
N THR A 624 19.85 11.82 -4.58
CA THR A 624 19.65 11.61 -6.02
C THR A 624 20.36 10.32 -6.45
N GLU A 625 19.62 9.21 -6.48
CA GLU A 625 20.13 7.88 -6.83
C GLU A 625 19.13 7.10 -7.69
N ALA A 626 19.56 5.95 -8.23
CA ALA A 626 18.67 5.01 -8.92
C ALA A 626 17.69 4.36 -7.93
N PRO A 627 16.45 4.01 -8.33
CA PRO A 627 15.43 3.46 -7.43
C PRO A 627 15.90 2.25 -6.60
N LEU A 628 16.64 1.32 -7.22
CA LEU A 628 17.18 0.17 -6.49
C LEU A 628 18.21 0.57 -5.44
N ALA A 629 19.06 1.55 -5.73
CA ALA A 629 20.07 2.01 -4.76
C ALA A 629 19.41 2.61 -3.52
N VAL A 630 18.35 3.42 -3.71
CA VAL A 630 17.53 3.96 -2.60
C VAL A 630 16.90 2.82 -1.78
N MET A 631 16.36 1.79 -2.43
CA MET A 631 15.79 0.65 -1.72
C MET A 631 16.87 -0.15 -0.95
N ARG A 632 18.07 -0.30 -1.51
CA ARG A 632 19.20 -0.99 -0.86
C ARG A 632 19.78 -0.19 0.31
N GLU A 633 19.80 1.13 0.23
CA GLU A 633 20.16 2.00 1.36
C GLU A 633 19.19 1.77 2.53
N ALA A 634 17.88 1.75 2.26
CA ALA A 634 16.87 1.47 3.27
C ALA A 634 16.97 0.05 3.84
N GLU A 635 17.20 -0.96 2.98
CA GLU A 635 17.45 -2.33 3.42
C GLU A 635 18.65 -2.42 4.38
N GLN A 636 19.75 -1.71 4.08
CA GLN A 636 20.93 -1.68 4.93
C GLN A 636 20.68 -1.01 6.29
N VAL A 637 19.85 0.04 6.33
CA VAL A 637 19.52 0.74 7.58
C VAL A 637 18.65 -0.12 8.51
N ASP A 638 17.70 -0.89 7.96
CA ASP A 638 16.87 -1.79 8.75
C ASP A 638 17.57 -3.13 9.07
N ASP A 639 18.55 -3.56 8.25
CA ASP A 639 19.11 -4.94 8.19
C ASP A 639 18.10 -6.00 7.67
N GLY A 640 17.12 -5.52 6.89
CA GLY A 640 16.03 -6.32 6.37
C GLY A 640 16.41 -7.15 5.14
N VAL A 641 15.40 -7.58 4.39
CA VAL A 641 15.60 -8.40 3.18
C VAL A 641 14.67 -7.97 2.07
N LEU A 642 15.24 -7.41 1.00
CA LEU A 642 14.52 -7.15 -0.24
C LEU A 642 14.81 -8.26 -1.26
N TYR A 643 13.76 -8.93 -1.72
CA TYR A 643 13.84 -10.04 -2.67
C TYR A 643 12.59 -10.12 -3.56
N GLU A 644 12.56 -11.08 -4.48
CA GLU A 644 11.50 -11.21 -5.49
C GLU A 644 10.47 -12.28 -5.11
N SER A 645 9.21 -12.03 -5.44
CA SER A 645 8.15 -13.02 -5.30
C SER A 645 8.36 -14.20 -6.24
N ARG A 646 7.88 -15.38 -5.80
CA ARG A 646 7.88 -16.59 -6.63
C ARG A 646 6.63 -16.71 -7.49
N SER A 647 5.53 -16.10 -7.07
CA SER A 647 4.21 -16.22 -7.71
C SER A 647 3.97 -15.11 -8.72
N ASP A 648 4.47 -13.91 -8.45
CA ASP A 648 4.10 -12.69 -9.19
C ASP A 648 5.34 -11.85 -9.52
N ILE A 649 5.20 -10.93 -10.48
CA ILE A 649 6.23 -9.90 -10.72
C ILE A 649 6.08 -8.85 -9.62
N ALA A 650 6.62 -9.15 -8.46
CA ALA A 650 6.53 -8.34 -7.26
C ALA A 650 7.83 -8.37 -6.46
N LEU A 651 8.07 -7.29 -5.72
CA LEU A 651 9.09 -7.23 -4.68
C LEU A 651 8.47 -7.63 -3.34
N ILE A 652 9.23 -8.38 -2.54
CA ILE A 652 8.90 -8.69 -1.15
C ILE A 652 9.98 -8.07 -0.27
N TYR A 653 9.56 -7.31 0.73
CA TYR A 653 10.44 -6.82 1.77
C TYR A 653 10.11 -7.47 3.10
N ARG A 654 11.12 -8.05 3.75
CA ARG A 654 11.00 -8.65 5.07
C ARG A 654 11.81 -7.84 6.08
N THR A 655 11.13 -7.27 7.07
CA THR A 655 11.77 -6.42 8.09
C THR A 655 12.63 -7.24 9.04
N THR A 656 13.65 -6.62 9.64
CA THR A 656 14.54 -7.27 10.61
C THR A 656 13.80 -7.77 11.84
N ARG A 657 12.86 -6.96 12.35
CA ARG A 657 12.03 -7.34 13.51
C ARG A 657 11.22 -8.61 13.26
N SER A 658 10.73 -8.82 12.03
CA SER A 658 10.00 -10.05 11.67
C SER A 658 10.89 -11.30 11.57
N ARG A 659 12.23 -11.13 11.64
CA ARG A 659 13.21 -12.22 11.66
C ARG A 659 13.53 -12.63 13.09
N TYR A 660 13.49 -11.70 14.04
CA TYR A 660 13.60 -12.01 15.46
C TYR A 660 12.30 -12.66 15.96
N ASN A 661 12.40 -13.69 16.82
CA ASN A 661 11.28 -14.49 17.34
C ASN A 661 10.57 -15.44 16.34
N GLN A 662 11.30 -15.98 15.35
CA GLN A 662 10.85 -17.24 14.77
C GLN A 662 11.08 -18.35 15.80
N GLY A 663 10.08 -18.61 16.64
CA GLY A 663 10.03 -19.83 17.44
C GLY A 663 10.38 -21.00 16.52
N GLY A 664 11.46 -21.71 16.84
CA GLY A 664 11.99 -22.75 15.99
C GLY A 664 10.87 -23.71 15.60
N ARG A 665 10.63 -23.85 14.30
CA ARG A 665 9.84 -24.98 13.79
C ARG A 665 10.65 -26.23 14.08
N GLN A 666 10.28 -26.95 15.14
CA GLN A 666 10.59 -28.38 15.28
C GLN A 666 9.63 -29.18 14.39
#